data_AF-A0A3D3W2N4-F1
#
_entry.id   AF-A0A3D3W2N4-F1
#
_cell.length_a   1.000
_cell.length_b   1.000
_cell.length_c   1.000
_cell.angle_alpha   90.00
_cell.angle_beta   90.00
_cell.angle_gamma   90.00
#
_symmetry.space_group_name_H-M   'P 1'
#
loop_
_entity.id
_entity.type
_entity.pdbx_description
1 polymer ?
#
loop_
_entity_poly.entity_id
_entity_poly.type
_entity_poly.pdbx_seq_one_letter_code
_entity_poly.pdbx_strand_id
1 'polypeptide(L)'
;MRLTDFSDLREIIDDNAETHPSDQAQQANSDCYKEISVGSTQPSGLWTQRRTALQVLFTAAVLLTASAGSQWLAARSDEGDAAAQGVLPRPRDMSAETLDAAGPEFAARVETLWNTQTPVEERRKVLTELQALTSALPADGPQAPLRQRLLRRLNLLSATMDAAAVASLQTSTTDYSAQLQSDANALVAALNTTPNGRLWVDYLALNGLTQTADSETPAKLSTFIARISAMDEMSPEQQGFLLSSEVQDLKAAAESALYHSRTFASDDEARQELQLQLDHLLRGLLQNEATPAAAAADRARNAWRAIRARFPAAADGLRPVLNEHYLNNNLHITLSETLIARLISNSRTESGKVADTILGAWVTGTQTTSAQITVDVIPSPNTASFALKLNGNTKSSTVAQKSPATVWTSGDHYFQVQKNVVFDGSKIALSASAFNVDTNSRTTGFRTRYDDMPLFGGIARNMAEQKIADSKAQSDAETARRMRRDIVPKFDQEVGGRFTGINDDLQKTLTALKAKNAAPDNISARSSGSHIAVSSRTIGSGRLGGSTQPVLPLPDEGGALQVHESVLNNALDALRLHGKVVPDDQLTAELEKALSELLQREVKLSKPADPAAAPAADPATAPADAQAAAAPAEPADAADEPEKSTAFIFSKADPLRVRFDNGELTLLIQAGIRQEGKADLPVHTIVVPIAISLADSKVVMTPRPVRVLSAPITVANQLRKVIGRRIKARESDAVMQLQSDPEKQVSVTITRIELNDGWLTTEFR
;
A
#
# COMPACT_ATOMS: atom_id res chain seq x y z
N MET A 1 42.95 -28.52 28.43
CA MET A 1 42.82 -29.48 29.54
C MET A 1 41.89 -30.59 29.03
N ARG A 2 42.40 -31.83 28.98
CA ARG A 2 41.79 -33.08 28.44
C ARG A 2 40.56 -33.51 29.29
N LEU A 3 39.62 -34.42 28.95
CA LEU A 3 39.52 -35.69 28.18
C LEU A 3 38.02 -35.84 27.75
N THR A 4 37.60 -36.29 26.54
CA THR A 4 37.50 -37.69 25.98
C THR A 4 36.72 -38.66 26.89
N ASP A 5 35.84 -39.59 26.47
CA ASP A 5 35.57 -40.26 25.18
C ASP A 5 34.36 -41.24 25.31
N PHE A 6 33.99 -41.87 24.18
CA PHE A 6 33.15 -43.09 23.94
C PHE A 6 31.64 -42.87 23.68
N SER A 7 31.08 -42.99 22.47
CA SER A 7 31.10 -44.08 21.44
C SER A 7 30.49 -45.38 22.01
N ASP A 8 29.46 -46.01 21.44
CA ASP A 8 29.39 -46.52 20.07
C ASP A 8 27.97 -46.68 19.51
N LEU A 9 27.88 -46.46 18.20
CA LEU A 9 26.86 -46.87 17.24
C LEU A 9 27.21 -48.25 16.66
N ARG A 10 26.18 -48.98 16.17
CA ARG A 10 26.15 -49.99 15.07
C ARG A 10 25.33 -51.23 15.48
N GLU A 11 24.45 -51.85 14.69
CA GLU A 11 24.03 -51.77 13.27
C GLU A 11 22.99 -52.91 13.04
N ILE A 12 22.37 -52.96 11.85
CA ILE A 12 21.70 -54.12 11.18
C ILE A 12 20.20 -54.33 11.54
N ILE A 13 19.22 -53.87 10.74
CA ILE A 13 18.69 -54.34 9.42
C ILE A 13 17.70 -55.53 9.52
N ASP A 14 16.47 -55.25 9.06
CA ASP A 14 15.42 -56.06 8.39
C ASP A 14 15.38 -57.60 8.54
N ASP A 15 14.20 -58.18 8.85
CA ASP A 15 13.27 -58.68 7.82
C ASP A 15 12.01 -59.37 8.42
N ASN A 16 10.86 -58.99 7.86
CA ASN A 16 9.65 -59.76 7.51
C ASN A 16 8.91 -60.76 8.44
N ALA A 17 7.59 -60.47 8.53
CA ALA A 17 6.44 -61.33 8.17
C ALA A 17 5.58 -62.03 9.26
N GLU A 18 4.32 -61.57 9.28
CA GLU A 18 3.05 -62.33 9.24
C GLU A 18 2.18 -62.55 10.51
N THR A 19 0.88 -62.26 10.28
CA THR A 19 -0.38 -62.68 10.92
C THR A 19 -1.07 -61.80 11.99
N HIS A 20 -2.08 -61.06 11.54
CA HIS A 20 -3.30 -60.62 12.27
C HIS A 20 -4.19 -61.84 12.66
N PRO A 21 -5.26 -61.77 13.50
CA PRO A 21 -6.06 -60.59 13.90
C PRO A 21 -6.54 -60.54 15.38
N SER A 22 -7.05 -59.37 15.83
CA SER A 22 -8.29 -59.27 16.63
C SER A 22 -8.60 -57.82 17.07
N ASP A 23 -9.31 -57.11 16.17
CA ASP A 23 -10.18 -55.98 16.49
C ASP A 23 -11.33 -56.46 17.39
N GLN A 24 -11.17 -56.41 18.72
CA GLN A 24 -12.30 -56.40 19.66
C GLN A 24 -11.98 -55.99 21.11
N ALA A 25 -10.72 -55.67 21.46
CA ALA A 25 -10.33 -55.37 22.84
C ALA A 25 -10.14 -53.88 23.19
N GLN A 26 -10.24 -52.96 22.22
CA GLN A 26 -9.99 -51.52 22.47
C GLN A 26 -11.25 -50.63 22.53
N GLN A 27 -12.45 -51.21 22.38
CA GLN A 27 -13.70 -50.46 22.38
C GLN A 27 -14.49 -50.53 23.70
N ALA A 28 -13.98 -51.24 24.71
CA ALA A 28 -14.65 -51.42 26.01
C ALA A 28 -14.07 -50.55 27.15
N ASN A 29 -13.07 -49.70 26.89
CA ASN A 29 -12.46 -48.85 27.92
C ASN A 29 -12.73 -47.34 27.74
N SER A 30 -13.69 -46.98 26.87
CA SER A 30 -14.05 -45.59 26.56
C SER A 30 -15.27 -45.05 27.34
N ASP A 31 -15.92 -45.85 28.19
CA ASP A 31 -17.22 -45.48 28.80
C ASP A 31 -17.18 -45.20 30.32
N CYS A 32 -16.00 -45.18 30.95
CA CYS A 32 -15.88 -44.95 32.40
C CYS A 32 -14.89 -43.83 32.77
N TYR A 33 -14.97 -42.68 32.11
CA TYR A 33 -14.58 -41.38 32.69
C TYR A 33 -15.43 -40.29 32.05
N LYS A 34 -16.70 -40.20 32.46
CA LYS A 34 -17.50 -38.98 32.25
C LYS A 34 -16.89 -37.88 33.11
N GLU A 35 -16.13 -37.01 32.47
CA GLU A 35 -15.78 -35.69 32.95
C GLU A 35 -17.05 -35.00 33.49
N ILE A 36 -17.01 -34.61 34.76
CA ILE A 36 -17.94 -33.63 35.31
C ILE A 36 -17.48 -32.27 34.76
N SER A 37 -17.87 -31.99 33.53
CA SER A 37 -17.83 -30.66 32.91
C SER A 37 -18.85 -29.79 33.63
N VAL A 38 -18.36 -28.89 34.50
CA VAL A 38 -19.17 -27.82 35.10
C VAL A 38 -18.67 -26.49 34.54
N GLY A 39 -19.37 -26.04 33.49
CA GLY A 39 -19.56 -24.63 33.17
C GLY A 39 -18.32 -23.82 32.85
N SER A 40 -17.62 -24.13 31.75
CA SER A 40 -16.97 -23.07 30.98
C SER A 40 -18.08 -22.24 30.32
N THR A 41 -18.50 -21.15 30.96
CA THR A 41 -19.11 -20.05 30.20
C THR A 41 -18.06 -19.64 29.18
N GLN A 42 -18.27 -20.00 27.90
CA GLN A 42 -17.49 -19.46 26.79
C GLN A 42 -17.56 -17.93 26.89
N PRO A 43 -16.45 -17.23 27.18
CA PRO A 43 -16.44 -15.80 26.98
C PRO A 43 -16.40 -15.57 25.47
N SER A 44 -17.27 -14.70 24.98
CA SER A 44 -17.08 -14.04 23.68
C SER A 44 -15.63 -13.53 23.63
N GLY A 45 -14.87 -13.89 22.59
CA GLY A 45 -13.47 -13.48 22.47
C GLY A 45 -13.29 -11.97 22.62
N LEU A 46 -12.07 -11.49 22.91
CA LEU A 46 -11.75 -10.04 22.99
C LEU A 46 -12.16 -9.24 21.75
N TRP A 47 -12.53 -9.95 20.69
CA TRP A 47 -12.66 -9.50 19.33
C TRP A 47 -13.60 -10.47 18.60
N THR A 48 -14.75 -9.98 18.12
CA THR A 48 -15.68 -10.82 17.34
C THR A 48 -15.05 -11.28 16.02
N GLN A 49 -15.24 -12.54 15.64
CA GLN A 49 -14.86 -13.08 14.34
C GLN A 49 -15.71 -12.45 13.23
N ARG A 50 -15.34 -11.26 12.77
CA ARG A 50 -15.65 -10.75 11.42
C ARG A 50 -14.83 -9.50 11.14
N ARG A 51 -14.31 -9.46 9.92
CA ARG A 51 -13.37 -8.49 9.32
C ARG A 51 -13.47 -7.08 9.90
N THR A 52 -12.39 -6.60 10.54
CA THR A 52 -11.78 -5.25 10.41
C THR A 52 -10.68 -5.03 11.45
N ALA A 53 -9.76 -4.08 11.16
CA ALA A 53 -9.04 -3.20 12.11
C ALA A 53 -7.77 -2.59 11.47
N LEU A 54 -6.94 -3.48 10.93
CA LEU A 54 -5.57 -3.16 10.52
C LEU A 54 -5.42 -3.03 9.01
N GLN A 55 -6.53 -3.21 8.29
CA GLN A 55 -6.68 -2.66 6.96
C GLN A 55 -6.25 -1.19 6.95
N VAL A 56 -6.41 -0.43 8.04
CA VAL A 56 -6.14 1.02 8.17
C VAL A 56 -4.71 1.44 7.78
N LEU A 57 -3.70 0.61 8.01
CA LEU A 57 -2.33 0.90 7.53
C LEU A 57 -2.26 0.95 6.00
N PHE A 58 -3.09 0.18 5.30
CA PHE A 58 -3.30 0.28 3.86
C PHE A 58 -4.49 1.20 3.50
N THR A 59 -5.44 1.39 4.42
CA THR A 59 -6.66 2.17 4.20
C THR A 59 -6.42 3.66 4.27
N ALA A 60 -5.37 4.14 4.95
CA ALA A 60 -5.02 5.56 4.91
C ALA A 60 -4.79 6.00 3.45
N ALA A 61 -4.07 5.18 2.66
CA ALA A 61 -3.89 5.43 1.22
C ALA A 61 -5.18 5.32 0.40
N VAL A 62 -6.13 4.47 0.82
CA VAL A 62 -7.37 4.18 0.08
C VAL A 62 -8.56 5.06 0.50
N LEU A 63 -8.60 5.63 1.71
CA LEU A 63 -9.71 6.47 2.20
C LEU A 63 -9.56 7.94 1.80
N LEU A 64 -8.33 8.45 1.75
CA LEU A 64 -8.05 9.77 1.18
C LEU A 64 -8.06 9.78 -0.35
N THR A 65 -7.94 8.61 -0.98
CA THR A 65 -8.29 8.43 -2.39
C THR A 65 -9.77 8.08 -2.60
N ALA A 66 -10.49 7.58 -1.59
CA ALA A 66 -11.95 7.33 -1.67
C ALA A 66 -12.82 8.57 -1.32
N SER A 67 -12.25 9.63 -0.75
CA SER A 67 -12.90 10.97 -0.73
C SER A 67 -12.52 11.83 -1.94
N ALA A 68 -11.64 11.35 -2.82
CA ALA A 68 -11.39 11.93 -4.13
C ALA A 68 -12.18 11.14 -5.21
N GLY A 69 -13.50 11.17 -5.10
CA GLY A 69 -14.39 10.66 -6.14
C GLY A 69 -14.10 11.37 -7.47
N SER A 70 -13.54 10.62 -8.42
CA SER A 70 -13.22 11.10 -9.76
C SER A 70 -14.46 11.57 -10.49
N GLN A 71 -14.59 12.89 -10.57
CA GLN A 71 -15.08 13.56 -11.75
C GLN A 71 -13.91 14.41 -12.24
N TRP A 72 -13.14 13.80 -13.15
CA TRP A 72 -12.67 14.28 -14.46
C TRP A 72 -12.39 15.81 -14.62
N LEU A 73 -11.65 16.35 -15.58
CA LEU A 73 -10.36 15.97 -16.09
C LEU A 73 -9.55 17.08 -16.84
N ALA A 74 -8.39 17.60 -16.35
CA ALA A 74 -7.17 18.08 -17.06
C ALA A 74 -6.30 19.41 -17.10
N ALA A 75 -5.06 19.30 -17.68
CA ALA A 75 -4.32 20.26 -18.54
C ALA A 75 -3.02 19.76 -19.24
N ARG A 76 -2.98 19.38 -20.54
CA ARG A 76 -1.70 19.44 -21.30
C ARG A 76 -1.64 19.45 -22.83
N SER A 77 -0.62 20.18 -23.33
CA SER A 77 -0.25 20.57 -24.70
C SER A 77 0.69 19.59 -25.38
N ASP A 78 0.29 19.24 -26.61
CA ASP A 78 1.00 18.75 -27.80
C ASP A 78 2.15 17.75 -27.61
N GLU A 79 1.86 16.51 -28.00
CA GLU A 79 2.83 15.55 -28.52
C GLU A 79 2.99 15.80 -30.03
N GLY A 80 4.22 16.11 -30.41
CA GLY A 80 4.70 16.15 -31.79
C GLY A 80 6.22 16.05 -31.74
N ASP A 81 6.77 15.07 -32.45
CA ASP A 81 8.18 14.70 -32.53
C ASP A 81 9.18 15.87 -32.45
N ALA A 82 10.16 15.75 -31.55
CA ALA A 82 11.34 16.60 -31.54
C ALA A 82 12.58 15.86 -31.00
N ALA A 83 12.90 14.71 -31.60
CA ALA A 83 14.27 14.17 -31.52
C ALA A 83 15.28 15.03 -32.32
N ALA A 84 14.80 16.00 -33.12
CA ALA A 84 15.61 16.82 -34.02
C ALA A 84 15.92 18.24 -33.50
N GLN A 85 15.41 18.64 -32.34
CA GLN A 85 15.61 19.99 -31.83
C GLN A 85 16.75 19.94 -30.80
N GLY A 86 17.85 20.64 -31.04
CA GLY A 86 19.01 20.74 -30.14
C GLY A 86 18.72 21.41 -28.80
N VAL A 87 17.50 21.31 -28.30
CA VAL A 87 16.98 21.88 -27.05
C VAL A 87 16.26 20.76 -26.29
N LEU A 88 16.51 20.69 -24.98
CA LEU A 88 15.85 19.72 -24.10
C LEU A 88 14.37 20.09 -23.87
N PRO A 89 13.49 19.11 -23.58
CA PRO A 89 12.12 19.40 -23.17
C PRO A 89 12.07 20.35 -21.98
N ARG A 90 11.22 21.39 -22.06
CA ARG A 90 11.06 22.40 -21.02
C ARG A 90 9.75 22.15 -20.24
N PRO A 91 9.85 21.80 -18.94
CA PRO A 91 8.69 21.75 -18.05
C PRO A 91 7.96 23.10 -17.97
N ARG A 92 6.66 23.07 -17.66
CA ARG A 92 5.77 24.26 -17.73
C ARG A 92 6.08 25.32 -16.68
N ASP A 93 6.55 24.87 -15.53
CA ASP A 93 7.01 25.68 -14.40
C ASP A 93 8.35 26.39 -14.67
N MET A 94 8.96 26.16 -15.83
CA MET A 94 10.16 26.87 -16.30
C MET A 94 9.83 27.86 -17.42
N SER A 95 8.63 28.44 -17.43
CA SER A 95 8.29 29.54 -18.33
C SER A 95 9.18 30.76 -18.07
N ALA A 96 9.45 31.57 -19.09
CA ALA A 96 10.27 32.78 -18.94
C ALA A 96 9.70 33.70 -17.83
N GLU A 97 8.38 33.91 -17.82
CA GLU A 97 7.70 34.69 -16.78
C GLU A 97 7.93 34.13 -15.36
N THR A 98 7.84 32.81 -15.19
CA THR A 98 8.07 32.16 -13.89
C THR A 98 9.52 32.29 -13.43
N LEU A 99 10.46 32.14 -14.37
CA LEU A 99 11.90 32.25 -14.08
C LEU A 99 12.30 33.69 -13.79
N ASP A 100 11.81 34.66 -14.56
CA ASP A 100 12.09 36.09 -14.36
C ASP A 100 11.51 36.60 -13.03
N ALA A 101 10.35 36.08 -12.62
CA ALA A 101 9.77 36.35 -11.31
C ALA A 101 10.63 35.80 -10.14
N ALA A 102 11.43 34.76 -10.37
CA ALA A 102 12.43 34.28 -9.41
C ALA A 102 13.74 35.08 -9.46
N GLY A 103 14.08 35.59 -10.64
CA GLY A 103 15.13 36.57 -10.86
C GLY A 103 15.47 36.72 -12.35
N PRO A 104 15.83 37.93 -12.81
CA PRO A 104 16.01 38.22 -14.24
C PRO A 104 17.16 37.44 -14.91
N GLU A 105 18.09 36.89 -14.13
CA GLU A 105 19.19 36.08 -14.65
C GLU A 105 18.82 34.62 -14.91
N PHE A 106 17.71 34.11 -14.34
CA PHE A 106 17.35 32.70 -14.44
C PHE A 106 16.98 32.30 -15.86
N ALA A 107 16.15 33.09 -16.55
CA ALA A 107 15.64 32.72 -17.87
C ALA A 107 16.78 32.53 -18.89
N ALA A 108 17.68 33.51 -18.99
CA ALA A 108 18.82 33.48 -19.92
C ALA A 108 19.78 32.32 -19.64
N ARG A 109 20.12 32.09 -18.35
CA ARG A 109 21.01 30.98 -17.96
C ARG A 109 20.37 29.62 -18.23
N VAL A 110 19.07 29.47 -17.97
CA VAL A 110 18.33 28.23 -18.28
C VAL A 110 18.34 27.97 -19.79
N GLU A 111 18.16 28.99 -20.63
CA GLU A 111 18.22 28.83 -22.09
C GLU A 111 19.57 28.30 -22.57
N THR A 112 20.68 28.86 -22.08
CA THR A 112 22.03 28.36 -22.40
C THR A 112 22.22 26.92 -21.94
N LEU A 113 21.74 26.57 -20.74
CA LEU A 113 21.88 25.22 -20.18
C LEU A 113 21.00 24.17 -20.90
N TRP A 114 19.80 24.54 -21.34
CA TRP A 114 18.85 23.65 -22.03
C TRP A 114 19.19 23.42 -23.51
N ASN A 115 19.98 24.30 -24.12
CA ASN A 115 20.48 24.12 -25.47
C ASN A 115 21.60 23.07 -25.49
N THR A 116 21.35 21.90 -26.09
CA THR A 116 22.33 20.81 -26.21
C THR A 116 23.41 21.09 -27.25
N GLN A 117 23.25 22.10 -28.11
CA GLN A 117 24.27 22.53 -29.08
C GLN A 117 25.33 23.44 -28.45
N THR A 118 25.04 24.03 -27.29
CA THR A 118 26.02 24.83 -26.55
C THR A 118 27.18 23.95 -26.07
N PRO A 119 28.45 24.39 -26.18
CA PRO A 119 29.60 23.63 -25.71
C PRO A 119 29.46 23.17 -24.26
N VAL A 120 29.89 21.93 -23.96
CA VAL A 120 29.72 21.32 -22.63
C VAL A 120 30.38 22.13 -21.52
N GLU A 121 31.53 22.76 -21.78
CA GLU A 121 32.24 23.61 -20.82
C GLU A 121 31.42 24.85 -20.43
N GLU A 122 30.77 25.47 -21.41
CA GLU A 122 29.90 26.62 -21.17
C GLU A 122 28.64 26.19 -20.40
N ARG A 123 28.04 25.05 -20.76
CA ARG A 123 26.90 24.49 -20.03
C ARG A 123 27.25 24.14 -18.58
N ARG A 124 28.45 23.58 -18.31
CA ARG A 124 28.94 23.29 -16.95
C ARG A 124 29.14 24.56 -16.12
N LYS A 125 29.68 25.62 -16.73
CA LYS A 125 29.81 26.93 -16.07
C LYS A 125 28.44 27.47 -15.66
N VAL A 126 27.49 27.53 -16.60
CA VAL A 126 26.14 28.06 -16.35
C VAL A 126 25.37 27.19 -15.35
N LEU A 127 25.53 25.87 -15.38
CA LEU A 127 24.98 24.94 -14.40
C LEU A 127 25.41 25.30 -12.97
N THR A 128 26.71 25.54 -12.76
CA THR A 128 27.28 25.89 -11.45
C THR A 128 26.72 27.21 -10.93
N GLU A 129 26.61 28.21 -11.83
CA GLU A 129 26.03 29.51 -11.49
C GLU A 129 24.54 29.39 -11.15
N LEU A 130 23.76 28.59 -11.90
CA LEU A 130 22.35 28.32 -11.60
C LEU A 130 22.16 27.55 -10.30
N GLN A 131 23.04 26.61 -9.95
CA GLN A 131 22.99 25.91 -8.66
C GLN A 131 23.17 26.89 -7.50
N ALA A 132 24.11 27.84 -7.61
CA ALA A 132 24.30 28.89 -6.61
C ALA A 132 23.08 29.80 -6.48
N LEU A 133 22.54 30.29 -7.60
CA LEU A 133 21.33 31.13 -7.64
C LEU A 133 20.10 30.42 -7.06
N THR A 134 19.88 29.16 -7.46
CA THR A 134 18.74 28.38 -6.99
C THR A 134 18.85 28.08 -5.50
N SER A 135 20.06 27.79 -5.00
CA SER A 135 20.28 27.51 -3.58
C SER A 135 19.99 28.72 -2.69
N ALA A 136 20.16 29.93 -3.21
CA ALA A 136 19.87 31.19 -2.53
C ALA A 136 18.36 31.52 -2.45
N LEU A 137 17.50 30.86 -3.24
CA LEU A 137 16.06 30.99 -3.10
C LEU A 137 15.61 30.47 -1.72
N PRO A 138 14.56 31.05 -1.10
CA PRO A 138 14.02 30.57 0.17
C PRO A 138 13.61 29.09 0.09
N ALA A 139 13.90 28.34 1.16
CA ALA A 139 13.47 26.95 1.30
C ALA A 139 11.97 26.81 1.59
N ASP A 140 11.33 27.88 2.07
CA ASP A 140 9.91 27.97 2.40
C ASP A 140 9.22 29.10 1.62
N GLY A 141 7.90 29.09 1.57
CA GLY A 141 7.10 30.11 0.90
C GLY A 141 6.86 29.85 -0.59
N PRO A 142 6.41 30.85 -1.36
CA PRO A 142 5.88 30.64 -2.72
C PRO A 142 6.93 30.19 -3.75
N GLN A 143 8.22 30.45 -3.50
CA GLN A 143 9.32 30.05 -4.38
C GLN A 143 9.92 28.67 -4.04
N ALA A 144 9.58 28.10 -2.88
CA ALA A 144 10.09 26.80 -2.45
C ALA A 144 9.83 25.66 -3.45
N PRO A 145 8.63 25.54 -4.06
CA PRO A 145 8.37 24.51 -5.07
C PRO A 145 9.27 24.65 -6.29
N LEU A 146 9.45 25.88 -6.79
CA LEU A 146 10.31 26.17 -7.93
C LEU A 146 11.77 25.83 -7.61
N ARG A 147 12.26 26.24 -6.43
CA ARG A 147 13.60 25.91 -5.94
C ARG A 147 13.84 24.40 -5.94
N GLN A 148 12.94 23.63 -5.34
CA GLN A 148 13.06 22.16 -5.27
C GLN A 148 13.14 21.53 -6.66
N ARG A 149 12.25 21.93 -7.58
CA ARG A 149 12.23 21.41 -8.95
C ARG A 149 13.46 21.80 -9.77
N LEU A 150 13.93 23.04 -9.62
CA LEU A 150 15.16 23.48 -10.27
C LEU A 150 16.36 22.70 -9.75
N LEU A 151 16.53 22.55 -8.43
CA LEU A 151 17.63 21.76 -7.85
C LEU A 151 17.60 20.32 -8.36
N ARG A 152 16.43 19.67 -8.39
CA ARG A 152 16.25 18.33 -8.97
C ARG A 152 16.79 18.23 -10.41
N ARG A 153 16.41 19.18 -11.26
CA ARG A 153 16.81 19.19 -12.68
C ARG A 153 18.29 19.53 -12.87
N LEU A 154 18.81 20.48 -12.10
CA LEU A 154 20.24 20.83 -12.12
C LEU A 154 21.10 19.65 -11.64
N ASN A 155 20.67 18.93 -10.60
CA ASN A 155 21.34 17.71 -10.14
C ASN A 155 21.34 16.62 -11.23
N LEU A 156 20.20 16.42 -11.91
CA LEU A 156 20.11 15.49 -13.05
C LEU A 156 21.07 15.87 -14.17
N LEU A 157 21.10 17.14 -14.57
CA LEU A 157 21.98 17.64 -15.63
C LEU A 157 23.46 17.49 -15.25
N SER A 158 23.83 17.83 -14.01
CA SER A 158 25.19 17.64 -13.49
C SER A 158 25.60 16.18 -13.58
N ALA A 159 24.81 15.27 -13.02
CA ALA A 159 25.12 13.85 -13.01
C ALA A 159 25.18 13.25 -14.42
N THR A 160 24.36 13.75 -15.35
CA THR A 160 24.40 13.33 -16.76
C THR A 160 25.69 13.80 -17.45
N MET A 161 26.14 15.03 -17.19
CA MET A 161 27.41 15.54 -17.73
C MET A 161 28.62 14.80 -17.14
N ASP A 162 28.56 14.42 -15.86
CA ASP A 162 29.62 13.64 -15.20
C ASP A 162 29.65 12.19 -15.70
N ALA A 163 28.48 11.59 -15.88
CA ALA A 163 28.33 10.27 -16.48
C ALA A 163 28.84 10.21 -17.92
N ALA A 164 28.69 11.28 -18.70
CA ALA A 164 29.25 11.38 -20.05
C ALA A 164 30.80 11.46 -20.06
N ALA A 165 31.40 11.89 -18.96
CA ALA A 165 32.85 12.12 -18.83
C ALA A 165 33.60 10.98 -18.11
N VAL A 166 32.95 9.85 -17.84
CA VAL A 166 33.59 8.73 -17.14
C VAL A 166 34.78 8.16 -17.93
N ALA A 167 35.83 7.78 -17.19
CA ALA A 167 37.05 7.24 -17.78
C ALA A 167 36.88 5.79 -18.29
N SER A 168 36.07 4.98 -17.60
CA SER A 168 35.86 3.56 -17.94
C SER A 168 34.56 3.37 -18.71
N LEU A 169 34.65 2.66 -19.85
CA LEU A 169 33.52 2.24 -20.71
C LEU A 169 33.34 0.71 -20.71
N GLN A 170 33.94 0.03 -19.73
CA GLN A 170 33.89 -1.43 -19.59
C GLN A 170 32.46 -1.91 -19.31
N THR A 171 32.14 -3.13 -19.74
CA THR A 171 30.84 -3.77 -19.49
C THR A 171 30.65 -4.12 -18.02
N SER A 172 29.39 -4.24 -17.58
CA SER A 172 29.06 -4.81 -16.27
C SER A 172 29.53 -6.27 -16.18
N THR A 173 29.91 -6.74 -14.99
CA THR A 173 30.15 -8.18 -14.72
C THR A 173 28.86 -8.93 -14.36
N THR A 174 27.72 -8.24 -14.30
CA THR A 174 26.42 -8.84 -13.97
C THR A 174 25.95 -9.75 -15.10
N ASP A 175 25.72 -11.02 -14.80
CA ASP A 175 25.10 -11.96 -15.72
C ASP A 175 23.58 -11.73 -15.79
N TYR A 176 23.12 -11.20 -16.93
CA TYR A 176 21.70 -10.98 -17.21
C TYR A 176 21.01 -12.21 -17.83
N SER A 177 21.77 -13.23 -18.24
CA SER A 177 21.23 -14.41 -18.94
C SER A 177 20.48 -15.36 -18.02
N ALA A 178 20.98 -15.56 -16.79
CA ALA A 178 20.34 -16.43 -15.81
C ALA A 178 18.94 -15.93 -15.40
N GLN A 179 18.80 -14.62 -15.14
CA GLN A 179 17.51 -14.02 -14.78
C GLN A 179 16.52 -14.10 -15.95
N LEU A 180 16.97 -13.74 -17.15
CA LEU A 180 16.18 -13.86 -18.38
C LEU A 180 15.64 -15.29 -18.58
N GLN A 181 16.51 -16.29 -18.44
CA GLN A 181 16.13 -17.69 -18.63
C GLN A 181 15.13 -18.15 -17.57
N SER A 182 15.31 -17.73 -16.31
CA SER A 182 14.37 -17.98 -15.22
C SER A 182 12.99 -17.38 -15.51
N ASP A 183 12.94 -16.11 -15.92
CA ASP A 183 11.68 -15.41 -16.22
C ASP A 183 10.97 -16.00 -17.45
N ALA A 184 11.75 -16.37 -18.48
CA ALA A 184 11.21 -17.05 -19.66
C ALA A 184 10.61 -18.41 -19.32
N ASN A 185 11.31 -19.22 -18.50
CA ASN A 185 10.82 -20.52 -18.04
C ASN A 185 9.53 -20.39 -17.22
N ALA A 186 9.46 -19.40 -16.32
CA ALA A 186 8.28 -19.14 -15.52
C ALA A 186 7.08 -18.74 -16.39
N LEU A 187 7.27 -17.86 -17.36
CA LEU A 187 6.21 -17.44 -18.28
C LEU A 187 5.74 -18.59 -19.18
N VAL A 188 6.66 -19.39 -19.72
CA VAL A 188 6.32 -20.58 -20.53
C VAL A 188 5.53 -21.59 -19.71
N ALA A 189 5.91 -21.86 -18.47
CA ALA A 189 5.18 -22.76 -17.58
C ALA A 189 3.74 -22.28 -17.32
N ALA A 190 3.55 -20.98 -17.08
CA ALA A 190 2.24 -20.37 -16.89
C ALA A 190 1.37 -20.40 -18.17
N LEU A 191 1.98 -20.11 -19.33
CA LEU A 191 1.25 -20.13 -20.61
C LEU A 191 0.86 -21.54 -21.05
N ASN A 192 1.64 -22.56 -20.69
CA ASN A 192 1.31 -23.95 -21.01
C ASN A 192 0.07 -24.48 -20.27
N THR A 193 -0.31 -23.87 -19.14
CA THR A 193 -1.52 -24.21 -18.40
C THR A 193 -2.71 -23.29 -18.73
N THR A 194 -2.48 -22.25 -19.54
CA THR A 194 -3.51 -21.27 -19.92
C THR A 194 -4.16 -21.67 -21.26
N PRO A 195 -5.49 -21.60 -21.40
CA PRO A 195 -6.17 -21.80 -22.68
C PRO A 195 -5.56 -20.92 -23.78
N ASN A 196 -5.22 -21.51 -24.94
CA ASN A 196 -4.53 -20.84 -26.05
C ASN A 196 -3.14 -20.25 -25.72
N GLY A 197 -2.58 -20.48 -24.53
CA GLY A 197 -1.31 -19.89 -24.12
C GLY A 197 -0.10 -20.38 -24.93
N ARG A 198 -0.17 -21.59 -25.52
CA ARG A 198 0.84 -22.07 -26.48
C ARG A 198 1.02 -21.16 -27.70
N LEU A 199 -0.07 -20.55 -28.19
CA LEU A 199 0.03 -19.59 -29.29
C LEU A 199 0.86 -18.36 -28.92
N TRP A 200 0.81 -17.95 -27.65
CA TRP A 200 1.66 -16.88 -27.12
C TRP A 200 3.12 -17.31 -26.96
N VAL A 201 3.38 -18.55 -26.58
CA VAL A 201 4.75 -19.09 -26.53
C VAL A 201 5.41 -19.02 -27.91
N ASP A 202 4.67 -19.42 -28.95
CA ASP A 202 5.15 -19.40 -30.33
C ASP A 202 5.24 -17.97 -30.89
N TYR A 203 4.20 -17.16 -30.67
CA TYR A 203 4.18 -15.75 -31.08
C TYR A 203 5.27 -14.95 -30.39
N LEU A 204 5.58 -15.15 -29.12
CA LEU A 204 6.67 -14.41 -28.45
C LEU A 204 8.05 -15.07 -28.65
N ALA A 205 8.12 -16.21 -29.34
CA ALA A 205 9.35 -17.00 -29.51
C ALA A 205 10.04 -17.35 -28.17
N LEU A 206 9.26 -17.61 -27.11
CA LEU A 206 9.79 -17.79 -25.75
C LEU A 206 10.72 -19.00 -25.62
N ASN A 207 10.49 -20.06 -26.39
CA ASN A 207 11.36 -21.25 -26.41
C ASN A 207 12.81 -20.95 -26.84
N GLY A 208 13.03 -19.83 -27.55
CA GLY A 208 14.38 -19.36 -27.88
C GLY A 208 15.07 -18.68 -26.69
N LEU A 209 14.32 -18.19 -25.71
CA LEU A 209 14.83 -17.50 -24.52
C LEU A 209 15.04 -18.41 -23.32
N THR A 210 14.50 -19.63 -23.36
CA THR A 210 14.69 -20.66 -22.31
C THR A 210 16.00 -21.42 -22.46
N GLN A 211 16.74 -21.23 -23.56
CA GLN A 211 17.99 -21.91 -23.86
C GLN A 211 19.19 -21.14 -23.32
N THR A 212 20.32 -21.83 -23.11
CA THR A 212 21.59 -21.18 -22.77
C THR A 212 22.03 -20.23 -23.88
N ALA A 213 22.62 -19.09 -23.51
CA ALA A 213 23.03 -18.08 -24.46
C ALA A 213 24.02 -18.64 -25.50
N ASP A 214 23.66 -18.51 -26.77
CA ASP A 214 24.45 -18.81 -27.96
C ASP A 214 24.67 -17.55 -28.84
N SER A 215 25.35 -17.71 -29.98
CA SER A 215 25.60 -16.61 -30.92
C SER A 215 24.34 -16.01 -31.56
N GLU A 216 23.20 -16.71 -31.53
CA GLU A 216 21.92 -16.24 -32.06
C GLU A 216 21.07 -15.52 -31.01
N THR A 217 21.45 -15.58 -29.74
CA THR A 217 20.72 -14.96 -28.62
C THR A 217 20.35 -13.50 -28.87
N PRO A 218 21.24 -12.61 -29.36
CA PRO A 218 20.87 -11.22 -29.61
C PRO A 218 19.73 -11.06 -30.63
N ALA A 219 19.68 -11.93 -31.66
CA ALA A 219 18.62 -11.94 -32.66
C ALA A 219 17.29 -12.50 -32.10
N LYS A 220 17.36 -13.50 -31.23
CA LYS A 220 16.19 -14.04 -30.50
C LYS A 220 15.59 -12.97 -29.57
N LEU A 221 16.45 -12.24 -28.84
CA LEU A 221 16.05 -11.13 -27.97
C LEU A 221 15.40 -9.99 -28.74
N SER A 222 16.01 -9.54 -29.84
CA SER A 222 15.45 -8.44 -30.64
C SER A 222 14.10 -8.82 -31.25
N THR A 223 13.94 -10.07 -31.68
CA THR A 223 12.65 -10.59 -32.18
C THR A 223 11.58 -10.55 -31.09
N PHE A 224 11.88 -11.04 -29.89
CA PHE A 224 10.94 -11.00 -28.76
C PHE A 224 10.51 -9.56 -28.42
N ILE A 225 11.48 -8.64 -28.29
CA ILE A 225 11.22 -7.23 -27.96
C ILE A 225 10.36 -6.57 -29.06
N ALA A 226 10.66 -6.83 -30.33
CA ALA A 226 9.90 -6.29 -31.47
C ALA A 226 8.44 -6.77 -31.45
N ARG A 227 8.20 -8.06 -31.15
CA ARG A 227 6.85 -8.64 -31.13
C ARG A 227 5.97 -8.13 -29.98
N ILE A 228 6.58 -7.78 -28.84
CA ILE A 228 5.87 -7.08 -27.76
C ILE A 228 5.55 -5.64 -28.15
N SER A 229 6.46 -4.99 -28.87
CA SER A 229 6.31 -3.58 -29.27
C SER A 229 5.28 -3.38 -30.39
N ALA A 230 4.94 -4.42 -31.15
CA ALA A 230 3.92 -4.42 -32.20
C ALA A 230 2.46 -4.48 -31.66
N MET A 231 2.20 -3.92 -30.47
CA MET A 231 0.91 -4.04 -29.77
C MET A 231 -0.22 -3.21 -30.41
N ASP A 232 0.10 -2.18 -31.20
CA ASP A 232 -0.86 -1.20 -31.73
C ASP A 232 -1.88 -1.81 -32.72
N GLU A 233 -1.52 -2.95 -33.31
CA GLU A 233 -2.34 -3.72 -34.26
C GLU A 233 -3.23 -4.77 -33.58
N MET A 234 -3.12 -4.92 -32.25
CA MET A 234 -3.81 -5.97 -31.49
C MET A 234 -5.14 -5.51 -30.87
N SER A 235 -5.98 -6.49 -30.50
CA SER A 235 -7.18 -6.22 -29.70
C SER A 235 -6.84 -5.73 -28.28
N PRO A 236 -7.75 -4.99 -27.60
CA PRO A 236 -7.53 -4.51 -26.24
C PRO A 236 -7.19 -5.61 -25.23
N GLU A 237 -7.75 -6.81 -25.39
CA GLU A 237 -7.49 -7.96 -24.53
C GLU A 237 -6.05 -8.47 -24.70
N GLN A 238 -5.58 -8.55 -25.96
CA GLN A 238 -4.22 -8.96 -26.29
C GLN A 238 -3.19 -7.93 -25.85
N GLN A 239 -3.48 -6.64 -26.03
CA GLN A 239 -2.66 -5.55 -25.48
C GLN A 239 -2.58 -5.66 -23.95
N GLY A 240 -3.71 -5.94 -23.30
CA GLY A 240 -3.76 -6.16 -21.86
C GLY A 240 -2.86 -7.30 -21.38
N PHE A 241 -2.76 -8.40 -22.14
CA PHE A 241 -1.82 -9.48 -21.85
C PHE A 241 -0.36 -9.04 -22.02
N LEU A 242 -0.02 -8.38 -23.13
CA LEU A 242 1.34 -7.88 -23.35
C LEU A 242 1.79 -6.88 -22.29
N LEU A 243 0.85 -6.12 -21.70
CA LEU A 243 1.10 -5.17 -20.61
C LEU A 243 1.10 -5.80 -19.20
N SER A 244 0.97 -7.13 -19.08
CA SER A 244 1.07 -7.82 -17.78
C SER A 244 2.48 -7.68 -17.20
N SER A 245 2.59 -7.78 -15.86
CA SER A 245 3.89 -7.69 -15.17
C SER A 245 4.89 -8.72 -15.68
N GLU A 246 4.45 -9.96 -15.88
CA GLU A 246 5.31 -11.08 -16.27
C GLU A 246 5.96 -10.84 -17.65
N VAL A 247 5.16 -10.36 -18.62
CA VAL A 247 5.67 -10.05 -19.97
C VAL A 247 6.56 -8.81 -19.95
N GLN A 248 6.20 -7.78 -19.19
CA GLN A 248 6.96 -6.53 -19.10
C GLN A 248 8.27 -6.68 -18.30
N ASP A 249 8.31 -7.56 -17.31
CA ASP A 249 9.53 -7.92 -16.58
C ASP A 249 10.47 -8.73 -17.48
N LEU A 250 9.94 -9.70 -18.22
CA LEU A 250 10.71 -10.45 -19.21
C LEU A 250 11.24 -9.55 -20.34
N LYS A 251 10.44 -8.59 -20.83
CA LYS A 251 10.88 -7.55 -21.79
C LYS A 251 12.09 -6.78 -21.24
N ALA A 252 12.01 -6.31 -19.99
CA ALA A 252 13.09 -5.56 -19.36
C ALA A 252 14.36 -6.39 -19.14
N ALA A 253 14.22 -7.68 -18.77
CA ALA A 253 15.32 -8.62 -18.67
C ALA A 253 15.97 -8.86 -20.05
N ALA A 254 15.16 -9.04 -21.10
CA ALA A 254 15.61 -9.25 -22.47
C ALA A 254 16.37 -8.03 -23.02
N GLU A 255 15.86 -6.82 -22.78
CA GLU A 255 16.56 -5.58 -23.13
C GLU A 255 17.90 -5.47 -22.40
N SER A 256 17.93 -5.75 -21.09
CA SER A 256 19.17 -5.68 -20.31
C SER A 256 20.23 -6.67 -20.82
N ALA A 257 19.81 -7.91 -21.13
CA ALA A 257 20.68 -8.91 -21.75
C ALA A 257 21.16 -8.48 -23.15
N LEU A 258 20.28 -7.89 -23.97
CA LEU A 258 20.62 -7.39 -25.28
C LEU A 258 21.67 -6.27 -25.20
N TYR A 259 21.47 -5.27 -24.34
CA TYR A 259 22.43 -4.17 -24.14
C TYR A 259 23.76 -4.67 -23.57
N HIS A 260 23.72 -5.62 -22.64
CA HIS A 260 24.93 -6.22 -22.08
C HIS A 260 25.75 -6.95 -23.16
N SER A 261 25.10 -7.63 -24.10
CA SER A 261 25.76 -8.36 -25.19
C SER A 261 26.39 -7.47 -26.27
N ARG A 262 26.09 -6.15 -26.29
CA ARG A 262 26.62 -5.24 -27.31
C ARG A 262 28.11 -5.01 -27.15
N THR A 263 28.86 -5.26 -28.21
CA THR A 263 30.28 -4.92 -28.34
C THR A 263 30.45 -3.68 -29.22
N PHE A 264 31.53 -2.94 -29.01
CA PHE A 264 31.88 -1.75 -29.80
C PHE A 264 33.27 -1.96 -30.40
N ALA A 265 33.51 -1.43 -31.60
CA ALA A 265 34.79 -1.53 -32.28
C ALA A 265 35.85 -0.58 -31.69
N SER A 266 35.41 0.52 -31.05
CA SER A 266 36.29 1.49 -30.39
C SER A 266 35.65 2.14 -29.17
N ASP A 267 36.47 2.78 -28.34
CA ASP A 267 36.01 3.59 -27.21
C ASP A 267 35.20 4.81 -27.68
N ASP A 268 35.47 5.34 -28.87
CA ASP A 268 34.72 6.47 -29.44
C ASP A 268 33.30 6.05 -29.81
N GLU A 269 33.12 4.87 -30.41
CA GLU A 269 31.80 4.31 -30.71
C GLU A 269 31.02 4.02 -29.41
N ALA A 270 31.70 3.42 -28.42
CA ALA A 270 31.12 3.20 -27.10
C ALA A 270 30.68 4.50 -26.42
N ARG A 271 31.48 5.57 -26.56
CA ARG A 271 31.17 6.90 -26.01
C ARG A 271 30.00 7.57 -26.73
N GLN A 272 29.88 7.41 -28.04
CA GLN A 272 28.72 7.90 -28.81
C GLN A 272 27.43 7.19 -28.38
N GLU A 273 27.47 5.88 -28.21
CA GLU A 273 26.29 5.13 -27.72
C GLU A 273 25.92 5.56 -26.28
N LEU A 274 26.91 5.74 -25.39
CA LEU A 274 26.64 6.27 -24.05
C LEU A 274 25.95 7.64 -24.11
N GLN A 275 26.45 8.56 -24.95
CA GLN A 275 25.84 9.88 -25.13
C GLN A 275 24.40 9.80 -25.65
N LEU A 276 24.14 8.90 -26.61
CA LEU A 276 22.79 8.66 -27.13
C LEU A 276 21.85 8.20 -26.01
N GLN A 277 22.26 7.23 -25.19
CA GLN A 277 21.44 6.74 -24.09
C GLN A 277 21.25 7.79 -22.98
N LEU A 278 22.25 8.63 -22.71
CA LEU A 278 22.12 9.75 -21.77
C LEU A 278 21.11 10.80 -22.28
N ASP A 279 21.11 11.11 -23.57
CA ASP A 279 20.11 12.01 -24.18
C ASP A 279 18.70 11.42 -24.11
N HIS A 280 18.54 10.13 -24.45
CA HIS A 280 17.26 9.44 -24.32
C HIS A 280 16.73 9.44 -22.88
N LEU A 281 17.61 9.19 -21.89
CA LEU A 281 17.28 9.24 -20.48
C LEU A 281 16.81 10.64 -20.08
N LEU A 282 17.63 11.66 -20.36
CA LEU A 282 17.36 13.04 -19.98
C LEU A 282 16.08 13.57 -20.62
N ARG A 283 15.90 13.35 -21.93
CA ARG A 283 14.69 13.75 -22.65
C ARG A 283 13.47 12.99 -22.15
N GLY A 284 13.57 11.69 -21.88
CA GLY A 284 12.46 10.91 -21.34
C GLY A 284 12.00 11.42 -19.97
N LEU A 285 12.93 11.70 -19.06
CA LEU A 285 12.63 12.23 -17.73
C LEU A 285 12.03 13.64 -17.79
N LEU A 286 12.65 14.56 -18.55
CA LEU A 286 12.16 15.93 -18.69
C LEU A 286 10.84 16.00 -19.47
N GLN A 287 10.65 15.14 -20.46
CA GLN A 287 9.37 15.02 -21.16
C GLN A 287 8.29 14.46 -20.22
N ASN A 288 8.61 13.53 -19.31
CA ASN A 288 7.64 13.02 -18.34
C ASN A 288 7.28 14.08 -17.28
N GLU A 289 8.26 14.82 -16.75
CA GLU A 289 8.01 15.96 -15.86
C GLU A 289 7.23 17.08 -16.54
N ALA A 290 7.49 17.25 -17.83
CA ALA A 290 6.59 17.95 -18.66
C ALA A 290 5.28 17.12 -18.66
N THR A 291 5.04 16.32 -19.68
CA THR A 291 3.81 15.56 -19.91
C THR A 291 3.95 14.17 -19.32
N PRO A 292 3.26 13.83 -18.22
CA PRO A 292 3.23 12.44 -17.77
C PRO A 292 2.69 11.57 -18.91
N ALA A 293 3.52 10.65 -19.40
CA ALA A 293 3.24 9.82 -20.56
C ALA A 293 3.97 8.48 -20.41
N ALA A 294 3.29 7.37 -20.72
CA ALA A 294 3.90 6.04 -20.59
C ALA A 294 5.10 5.91 -21.54
N ALA A 295 5.02 6.47 -22.74
CA ALA A 295 6.11 6.43 -23.72
C ALA A 295 7.35 7.19 -23.24
N ALA A 296 7.18 8.34 -22.57
CA ALA A 296 8.29 9.11 -22.01
C ALA A 296 8.96 8.37 -20.84
N ALA A 297 8.15 7.78 -19.96
CA ALA A 297 8.62 6.95 -18.85
C ALA A 297 9.36 5.68 -19.35
N ASP A 298 8.81 4.97 -20.34
CA ASP A 298 9.45 3.76 -20.88
C ASP A 298 10.75 4.11 -21.61
N ARG A 299 10.80 5.22 -22.36
CA ARG A 299 12.05 5.73 -22.96
C ARG A 299 13.13 5.97 -21.91
N ALA A 300 12.79 6.68 -20.83
CA ALA A 300 13.73 6.95 -19.75
C ALA A 300 14.20 5.65 -19.07
N ARG A 301 13.27 4.72 -18.82
CA ARG A 301 13.57 3.43 -18.18
C ARG A 301 14.42 2.52 -19.06
N ASN A 302 14.13 2.46 -20.36
CA ASN A 302 14.91 1.70 -21.34
C ASN A 302 16.34 2.25 -21.46
N ALA A 303 16.49 3.57 -21.60
CA ALA A 303 17.80 4.21 -21.61
C ALA A 303 18.58 3.95 -20.31
N TRP A 304 17.90 3.98 -19.16
CA TRP A 304 18.51 3.63 -17.88
C TRP A 304 18.97 2.17 -17.81
N ARG A 305 18.18 1.22 -18.33
CA ARG A 305 18.57 -0.20 -18.45
C ARG A 305 19.82 -0.34 -19.34
N ALA A 306 19.85 0.35 -20.47
CA ALA A 306 20.99 0.34 -21.39
C ALA A 306 22.27 0.84 -20.71
N ILE A 307 22.20 1.98 -20.01
CA ILE A 307 23.34 2.55 -19.26
C ILE A 307 23.80 1.59 -18.17
N ARG A 308 22.90 1.02 -17.38
CA ARG A 308 23.26 0.06 -16.32
C ARG A 308 23.87 -1.23 -16.83
N ALA A 309 23.35 -1.77 -17.92
CA ALA A 309 23.81 -3.04 -18.48
C ALA A 309 25.18 -2.88 -19.16
N ARG A 310 25.40 -1.77 -19.86
CA ARG A 310 26.58 -1.56 -20.71
C ARG A 310 27.66 -0.64 -20.15
N PHE A 311 27.30 0.35 -19.32
CA PHE A 311 28.18 1.43 -18.84
C PHE A 311 28.08 1.60 -17.30
N PRO A 312 28.52 0.61 -16.49
CA PRO A 312 28.40 0.60 -15.04
C PRO A 312 29.00 1.84 -14.36
N ALA A 313 30.15 2.35 -14.81
CA ALA A 313 30.76 3.55 -14.23
C ALA A 313 29.86 4.80 -14.38
N ALA A 314 29.25 4.99 -15.54
CA ALA A 314 28.26 6.05 -15.77
C ALA A 314 26.99 5.81 -14.95
N ALA A 315 26.55 4.55 -14.85
CA ALA A 315 25.39 4.18 -14.04
C ALA A 315 25.61 4.47 -12.55
N ASP A 316 26.80 4.19 -12.02
CA ASP A 316 27.13 4.39 -10.61
C ASP A 316 27.03 5.86 -10.21
N GLY A 317 27.45 6.79 -11.09
CA GLY A 317 27.32 8.23 -10.89
C GLY A 317 25.87 8.75 -11.00
N LEU A 318 25.06 8.17 -11.89
CA LEU A 318 23.66 8.59 -12.09
C LEU A 318 22.69 8.04 -11.05
N ARG A 319 22.96 6.84 -10.56
CA ARG A 319 22.03 6.08 -9.71
C ARG A 319 21.53 6.86 -8.48
N PRO A 320 22.35 7.59 -7.71
CA PRO A 320 21.86 8.36 -6.57
C PRO A 320 20.80 9.38 -6.97
N VAL A 321 21.07 10.17 -8.01
CA VAL A 321 20.17 11.23 -8.49
C VAL A 321 18.88 10.66 -9.06
N LEU A 322 18.95 9.56 -9.82
CA LEU A 322 17.76 8.89 -10.34
C LEU A 322 16.92 8.28 -9.21
N ASN A 323 17.55 7.62 -8.24
CA ASN A 323 16.85 7.02 -7.10
C ASN A 323 16.18 8.06 -6.20
N GLU A 324 16.82 9.21 -6.01
CA GLU A 324 16.27 10.27 -5.16
C GLU A 324 15.08 10.97 -5.83
N HIS A 325 15.18 11.25 -7.13
CA HIS A 325 14.29 12.20 -7.78
C HIS A 325 13.29 11.61 -8.78
N TYR A 326 13.50 10.37 -9.26
CA TYR A 326 12.67 9.77 -10.32
C TYR A 326 12.29 8.31 -10.06
N LEU A 327 13.02 7.60 -9.20
CA LEU A 327 12.82 6.18 -8.88
C LEU A 327 12.63 5.95 -7.37
N ASN A 328 12.25 7.00 -6.64
CA ASN A 328 12.02 6.96 -5.21
C ASN A 328 10.68 6.29 -4.89
N ASN A 329 10.45 6.01 -3.61
CA ASN A 329 9.15 5.62 -3.08
C ASN A 329 8.11 6.69 -3.47
N ASN A 330 6.92 6.24 -3.83
CA ASN A 330 5.84 7.11 -4.33
C ASN A 330 4.60 7.07 -3.43
N LEU A 331 4.63 6.28 -2.35
CA LEU A 331 3.63 6.28 -1.31
C LEU A 331 4.33 6.25 0.06
N HIS A 332 3.97 7.18 0.94
CA HIS A 332 4.43 7.23 2.32
C HIS A 332 3.25 7.36 3.28
N ILE A 333 3.28 6.56 4.33
CA ILE A 333 2.28 6.54 5.39
C ILE A 333 3.02 6.63 6.71
N THR A 334 2.70 7.62 7.52
CA THR A 334 3.23 7.75 8.87
C THR A 334 2.10 7.81 9.87
N LEU A 335 2.14 6.98 10.91
CA LEU A 335 1.14 6.93 11.97
C LEU A 335 1.82 7.16 13.32
N SER A 336 1.21 7.97 14.17
CA SER A 336 1.67 8.16 15.54
C SER A 336 1.21 7.00 16.45
N GLU A 337 1.96 6.74 17.51
CA GLU A 337 1.62 5.76 18.53
C GLU A 337 0.21 5.98 19.09
N THR A 338 -0.17 7.24 19.32
CA THR A 338 -1.49 7.63 19.81
C THR A 338 -2.61 7.13 18.89
N LEU A 339 -2.43 7.24 17.58
CA LEU A 339 -3.42 6.75 16.62
C LEU A 339 -3.45 5.21 16.59
N ILE A 340 -2.29 4.56 16.58
CA ILE A 340 -2.20 3.10 16.60
C ILE A 340 -2.84 2.54 17.88
N ALA A 341 -2.58 3.19 19.03
CA ALA A 341 -3.20 2.88 20.30
C ALA A 341 -4.73 3.05 20.21
N ARG A 342 -5.25 4.16 19.67
CA ARG A 342 -6.71 4.32 19.49
C ARG A 342 -7.35 3.22 18.63
N LEU A 343 -6.66 2.78 17.58
CA LEU A 343 -7.10 1.71 16.67
C LEU A 343 -7.06 0.32 17.31
N ILE A 344 -6.09 0.04 18.17
CA ILE A 344 -5.88 -1.31 18.75
C ILE A 344 -6.43 -1.43 20.17
N SER A 345 -6.50 -0.34 20.93
CA SER A 345 -6.86 -0.37 22.34
C SER A 345 -8.27 -0.89 22.55
N ASN A 346 -8.37 -1.88 23.43
CA ASN A 346 -9.61 -2.45 23.91
C ASN A 346 -9.46 -2.69 25.42
N SER A 347 -10.54 -2.48 26.16
CA SER A 347 -10.62 -2.74 27.60
C SER A 347 -11.82 -3.62 27.88
N ARG A 348 -11.66 -4.67 28.68
CA ARG A 348 -12.78 -5.49 29.15
C ARG A 348 -12.69 -5.74 30.64
N THR A 349 -13.86 -6.00 31.22
CA THR A 349 -13.99 -6.58 32.55
C THR A 349 -14.81 -7.85 32.45
N GLU A 350 -14.23 -8.98 32.85
CA GLU A 350 -14.91 -10.26 32.93
C GLU A 350 -15.09 -10.66 34.39
N SER A 351 -16.23 -11.28 34.70
CA SER A 351 -16.46 -11.91 36.00
C SER A 351 -16.81 -13.37 35.81
N GLY A 352 -16.28 -14.23 36.67
CA GLY A 352 -16.46 -15.68 36.58
C GLY A 352 -16.39 -16.36 37.93
N LYS A 353 -16.81 -17.62 37.96
CA LYS A 353 -16.68 -18.49 39.14
C LYS A 353 -15.32 -19.17 39.12
N VAL A 354 -14.75 -19.38 40.30
CA VAL A 354 -13.55 -20.19 40.52
C VAL A 354 -14.00 -21.52 41.12
N ALA A 355 -13.56 -22.64 40.56
CA ALA A 355 -13.74 -23.98 41.11
C ALA A 355 -12.52 -24.81 40.69
N ASP A 356 -11.59 -25.04 41.61
CA ASP A 356 -10.29 -25.67 41.30
C ASP A 356 -9.65 -26.31 42.53
N THR A 357 -8.65 -27.15 42.35
CA THR A 357 -7.86 -27.74 43.45
C THR A 357 -6.47 -27.12 43.53
N ILE A 358 -6.17 -26.41 44.63
CA ILE A 358 -4.87 -25.75 44.86
C ILE A 358 -4.18 -26.40 46.05
N LEU A 359 -2.97 -26.95 45.88
CA LEU A 359 -2.22 -27.66 46.93
C LEU A 359 -3.04 -28.77 47.63
N GLY A 360 -3.95 -29.42 46.89
CA GLY A 360 -4.85 -30.46 47.38
C GLY A 360 -6.04 -29.96 48.21
N ALA A 361 -6.32 -28.64 48.22
CA ALA A 361 -7.52 -28.05 48.80
C ALA A 361 -8.53 -27.73 47.68
N TRP A 362 -9.82 -28.04 47.89
CA TRP A 362 -10.87 -27.64 46.96
C TRP A 362 -11.21 -26.17 47.15
N VAL A 363 -11.00 -25.36 46.12
CA VAL A 363 -11.15 -23.91 46.14
C VAL A 363 -12.32 -23.49 45.29
N THR A 364 -13.29 -22.79 45.88
CA THR A 364 -14.45 -22.21 45.16
C THR A 364 -14.60 -20.72 45.43
N GLY A 365 -15.16 -19.96 44.51
CA GLY A 365 -15.34 -18.53 44.71
C GLY A 365 -15.72 -17.76 43.45
N THR A 366 -15.47 -16.46 43.47
CA THR A 366 -15.70 -15.55 42.34
C THR A 366 -14.44 -14.74 42.05
N GLN A 367 -14.22 -14.44 40.77
CA GLN A 367 -13.16 -13.56 40.33
C GLN A 367 -13.69 -12.54 39.31
N THR A 368 -13.12 -11.35 39.35
CA THR A 368 -13.34 -10.29 38.36
C THR A 368 -11.99 -9.84 37.83
N THR A 369 -11.79 -9.98 36.52
CA THR A 369 -10.59 -9.57 35.81
C THR A 369 -10.89 -8.39 34.92
N SER A 370 -10.21 -7.26 35.15
CA SER A 370 -10.23 -6.11 34.25
C SER A 370 -8.90 -6.05 33.50
N ALA A 371 -8.93 -5.92 32.18
CA ALA A 371 -7.72 -5.86 31.37
C ALA A 371 -7.84 -4.83 30.25
N GLN A 372 -6.71 -4.21 29.92
CA GLN A 372 -6.59 -3.20 28.87
C GLN A 372 -5.39 -3.50 27.98
N ILE A 373 -5.60 -3.40 26.67
CA ILE A 373 -4.52 -3.49 25.67
C ILE A 373 -4.01 -2.08 25.36
N THR A 374 -2.71 -1.88 25.51
CA THR A 374 -1.98 -0.69 25.07
C THR A 374 -0.93 -1.07 24.02
N VAL A 375 -0.48 -0.06 23.28
CA VAL A 375 0.56 -0.16 22.26
C VAL A 375 1.74 0.69 22.71
N ASP A 376 2.96 0.25 22.38
CA ASP A 376 4.20 1.00 22.62
C ASP A 376 5.12 0.80 21.40
N VAL A 377 5.47 1.88 20.69
CA VAL A 377 6.26 1.79 19.46
C VAL A 377 7.74 1.57 19.80
N ILE A 378 8.35 0.59 19.14
CA ILE A 378 9.75 0.22 19.37
C ILE A 378 10.60 0.79 18.22
N PRO A 379 11.62 1.61 18.48
CA PRO A 379 12.50 2.14 17.43
C PRO A 379 13.16 1.02 16.62
N SER A 380 13.06 1.11 15.29
CA SER A 380 13.75 0.22 14.36
C SER A 380 13.97 0.91 13.01
N PRO A 381 15.19 0.89 12.46
CA PRO A 381 15.48 1.54 11.19
C PRO A 381 14.90 0.80 9.97
N ASN A 382 14.64 -0.51 10.10
CA ASN A 382 14.34 -1.40 8.97
C ASN A 382 13.01 -2.17 9.11
N THR A 383 12.32 -2.02 10.24
CA THR A 383 11.02 -2.66 10.47
C THR A 383 10.09 -1.70 11.18
N ALA A 384 8.78 -1.82 10.94
CA ALA A 384 7.79 -1.19 11.78
C ALA A 384 7.53 -2.11 12.98
N SER A 385 7.94 -1.68 14.17
CA SER A 385 7.91 -2.51 15.38
C SER A 385 7.12 -1.83 16.50
N PHE A 386 6.30 -2.59 17.20
CA PHE A 386 5.61 -2.14 18.42
C PHE A 386 5.33 -3.31 19.35
N ALA A 387 5.23 -3.03 20.66
CA ALA A 387 4.80 -3.97 21.67
C ALA A 387 3.30 -3.80 21.96
N LEU A 388 2.57 -4.91 21.92
CA LEU A 388 1.24 -5.02 22.52
C LEU A 388 1.42 -5.36 23.99
N LYS A 389 0.87 -4.53 24.87
CA LYS A 389 0.91 -4.71 26.33
C LYS A 389 -0.51 -4.91 26.84
N LEU A 390 -0.82 -6.12 27.29
CA LEU A 390 -2.06 -6.42 28.02
C LEU A 390 -1.77 -6.23 29.51
N ASN A 391 -2.32 -5.16 30.10
CA ASN A 391 -2.24 -4.89 31.52
C ASN A 391 -3.57 -5.25 32.16
N GLY A 392 -3.56 -6.05 33.22
CA GLY A 392 -4.80 -6.44 33.90
C GLY A 392 -4.68 -6.57 35.40
N ASN A 393 -5.84 -6.45 36.06
CA ASN A 393 -6.02 -6.69 37.47
C ASN A 393 -7.11 -7.74 37.67
N THR A 394 -6.79 -8.81 38.41
CA THR A 394 -7.74 -9.85 38.82
C THR A 394 -7.99 -9.76 40.32
N LYS A 395 -9.24 -9.41 40.67
CA LYS A 395 -9.74 -9.46 42.04
C LYS A 395 -10.45 -10.78 42.27
N SER A 396 -10.15 -11.46 43.36
CA SER A 396 -10.76 -12.75 43.68
C SER A 396 -11.21 -12.82 45.14
N SER A 397 -12.28 -13.57 45.37
CA SER A 397 -12.73 -13.98 46.70
C SER A 397 -13.00 -15.48 46.65
N THR A 398 -12.21 -16.24 47.39
CA THR A 398 -12.20 -17.71 47.34
C THR A 398 -12.23 -18.35 48.72
N VAL A 399 -12.77 -19.55 48.76
CA VAL A 399 -12.87 -20.42 49.94
C VAL A 399 -12.15 -21.72 49.61
N ALA A 400 -11.07 -22.00 50.31
CA ALA A 400 -10.31 -23.24 50.21
C ALA A 400 -10.71 -24.20 51.33
N GLN A 401 -11.14 -25.40 50.98
CA GLN A 401 -11.52 -26.46 51.92
C GLN A 401 -10.51 -27.61 51.86
N LYS A 402 -9.85 -27.88 52.98
CA LYS A 402 -8.96 -29.04 53.15
C LYS A 402 -8.96 -29.46 54.61
N SER A 403 -9.57 -30.62 54.90
CA SER A 403 -9.67 -31.13 56.27
C SER A 403 -8.31 -31.09 56.98
N PRO A 404 -8.20 -30.50 58.18
CA PRO A 404 -9.28 -30.01 59.06
C PRO A 404 -9.67 -28.52 58.91
N ALA A 405 -9.18 -27.78 57.91
CA ALA A 405 -9.30 -26.33 57.81
C ALA A 405 -10.11 -25.84 56.59
N THR A 406 -10.81 -24.72 56.78
CA THR A 406 -11.42 -23.88 55.75
C THR A 406 -10.75 -22.51 55.81
N VAL A 407 -10.29 -22.01 54.67
CA VAL A 407 -9.57 -20.73 54.58
C VAL A 407 -10.29 -19.83 53.59
N TRP A 408 -10.59 -18.59 53.99
CA TRP A 408 -11.11 -17.56 53.11
C TRP A 408 -9.97 -16.65 52.67
N THR A 409 -9.85 -16.45 51.36
CA THR A 409 -8.77 -15.67 50.74
C THR A 409 -9.37 -14.60 49.84
N SER A 410 -8.83 -13.39 49.91
CA SER A 410 -9.06 -12.32 48.95
C SER A 410 -7.76 -12.06 48.19
N GLY A 411 -7.85 -11.93 46.86
CA GLY A 411 -6.70 -11.62 46.00
C GLY A 411 -6.91 -10.34 45.19
N ASP A 412 -5.84 -9.59 44.96
CA ASP A 412 -5.76 -8.43 44.05
C ASP A 412 -4.47 -8.56 43.22
N HIS A 413 -4.54 -9.25 42.09
CA HIS A 413 -3.37 -9.68 41.33
C HIS A 413 -3.20 -8.84 40.07
N TYR A 414 -2.04 -8.21 39.91
CA TYR A 414 -1.72 -7.42 38.72
C TYR A 414 -0.88 -8.26 37.77
N PHE A 415 -1.28 -8.35 36.50
CA PHE A 415 -0.53 -9.08 35.49
C PHE A 415 -0.27 -8.22 34.26
N GLN A 416 0.82 -8.53 33.59
CA GLN A 416 1.21 -7.92 32.32
C GLN A 416 1.59 -9.02 31.35
N VAL A 417 1.04 -8.93 30.13
CA VAL A 417 1.48 -9.74 28.99
C VAL A 417 2.02 -8.79 27.93
N GLN A 418 3.20 -9.08 27.41
CA GLN A 418 3.79 -8.32 26.33
C GLN A 418 4.07 -9.23 25.12
N LYS A 419 3.70 -8.77 23.93
CA LYS A 419 4.01 -9.43 22.67
C LYS A 419 4.47 -8.40 21.65
N ASN A 420 5.61 -8.63 21.03
CA ASN A 420 6.15 -7.72 20.02
C ASN A 420 5.58 -8.09 18.65
N VAL A 421 5.17 -7.06 17.91
CA VAL A 421 4.72 -7.14 16.52
C VAL A 421 5.76 -6.47 15.66
N VAL A 422 6.17 -7.15 14.58
CA VAL A 422 7.17 -6.64 13.64
C VAL A 422 6.62 -6.78 12.24
N PHE A 423 6.61 -5.69 11.48
CA PHE A 423 6.31 -5.67 10.05
C PHE A 423 7.57 -5.32 9.27
N ASP A 424 7.97 -6.20 8.36
CA ASP A 424 9.19 -6.08 7.54
C ASP A 424 8.95 -5.51 6.14
N GLY A 425 7.71 -5.09 5.84
CA GLY A 425 7.30 -4.67 4.50
C GLY A 425 6.51 -5.74 3.74
N SER A 426 6.65 -7.01 4.10
CA SER A 426 6.00 -8.14 3.39
C SER A 426 5.07 -8.96 4.28
N LYS A 427 5.46 -9.17 5.54
CA LYS A 427 4.71 -10.00 6.49
C LYS A 427 4.73 -9.39 7.88
N ILE A 428 3.71 -9.72 8.65
CA ILE A 428 3.66 -9.38 10.07
C ILE A 428 4.07 -10.61 10.88
N ALA A 429 5.13 -10.47 11.67
CA ALA A 429 5.62 -11.48 12.59
C ALA A 429 5.28 -11.10 14.03
N LEU A 430 4.94 -12.11 14.84
CA LEU A 430 4.67 -11.97 16.26
C LEU A 430 5.73 -12.70 17.06
N SER A 431 6.24 -12.08 18.13
CA SER A 431 7.14 -12.76 19.07
C SER A 431 6.41 -13.74 19.98
N ALA A 432 7.16 -14.53 20.75
CA ALA A 432 6.60 -15.20 21.92
C ALA A 432 6.10 -14.16 22.95
N SER A 433 5.05 -14.52 23.70
CA SER A 433 4.49 -13.66 24.74
C SER A 433 5.32 -13.75 26.04
N ALA A 434 5.76 -12.60 26.53
CA ALA A 434 6.31 -12.44 27.86
C ALA A 434 5.17 -12.22 28.87
N PHE A 435 5.20 -12.91 30.00
CA PHE A 435 4.18 -12.80 31.04
C PHE A 435 4.84 -12.52 32.38
N ASN A 436 4.33 -11.50 33.07
CA ASN A 436 4.71 -11.12 34.42
C ASN A 436 3.44 -10.96 35.27
N VAL A 437 3.52 -11.32 36.55
CA VAL A 437 2.42 -11.18 37.50
C VAL A 437 2.95 -10.85 38.89
N ASP A 438 2.30 -9.89 39.53
CA ASP A 438 2.45 -9.57 40.93
C ASP A 438 1.22 -10.11 41.68
N THR A 439 1.46 -11.15 42.48
CA THR A 439 0.40 -11.83 43.22
C THR A 439 0.26 -11.26 44.62
N ASN A 440 -0.84 -10.56 44.89
CA ASN A 440 -1.17 -10.10 46.23
C ASN A 440 -2.40 -10.83 46.78
N SER A 441 -2.16 -11.83 47.63
CA SER A 441 -3.20 -12.60 48.31
C SER A 441 -3.21 -12.29 49.82
N ARG A 442 -4.41 -12.16 50.39
CA ARG A 442 -4.62 -11.97 51.84
C ARG A 442 -5.64 -12.96 52.36
N THR A 443 -5.27 -13.68 53.41
CA THR A 443 -6.21 -14.50 54.18
C THR A 443 -7.16 -13.57 54.95
N THR A 444 -8.45 -13.67 54.67
CA THR A 444 -9.50 -12.84 55.28
C THR A 444 -10.21 -13.55 56.44
N GLY A 445 -10.08 -14.87 56.51
CA GLY A 445 -10.54 -15.66 57.64
C GLY A 445 -10.02 -17.10 57.56
N PHE A 446 -10.07 -17.81 58.67
CA PHE A 446 -9.84 -19.25 58.71
C PHE A 446 -10.81 -19.88 59.71
N ARG A 447 -11.16 -21.14 59.50
CA ARG A 447 -11.93 -21.97 60.44
C ARG A 447 -11.34 -23.37 60.45
N THR A 448 -11.09 -23.93 61.62
CA THR A 448 -10.66 -25.32 61.81
C THR A 448 -11.79 -26.13 62.42
N ARG A 449 -11.86 -27.43 62.15
CA ARG A 449 -12.83 -28.34 62.80
C ARG A 449 -12.63 -28.47 64.32
N TYR A 450 -11.55 -27.90 64.84
CA TYR A 450 -11.16 -27.91 66.25
C TYR A 450 -11.47 -26.56 66.94
N ASP A 451 -12.01 -25.57 66.23
CA ASP A 451 -12.37 -24.27 66.80
C ASP A 451 -13.49 -24.38 67.87
N ASP A 452 -14.31 -25.43 67.80
CA ASP A 452 -15.38 -25.72 68.78
C ASP A 452 -14.88 -26.55 70.00
N MET A 453 -13.56 -26.83 70.12
CA MET A 453 -12.97 -27.54 71.26
C MET A 453 -12.24 -26.60 72.24
N PRO A 454 -12.71 -26.49 73.51
CA PRO A 454 -12.25 -25.46 74.47
C PRO A 454 -10.80 -25.59 74.98
N LEU A 455 -10.10 -26.70 74.70
CA LEU A 455 -8.71 -26.92 75.16
C LEU A 455 -7.66 -27.00 74.03
N PHE A 456 -8.07 -27.22 72.77
CA PHE A 456 -7.15 -27.45 71.64
C PHE A 456 -7.30 -26.44 70.49
N GLY A 457 -8.35 -25.61 70.50
CA GLY A 457 -8.62 -24.63 69.43
C GLY A 457 -7.50 -23.59 69.24
N GLY A 458 -6.87 -23.11 70.33
CA GLY A 458 -5.80 -22.10 70.26
C GLY A 458 -4.48 -22.60 69.66
N ILE A 459 -4.11 -23.86 69.93
CA ILE A 459 -2.88 -24.47 69.39
C ILE A 459 -3.06 -24.85 67.91
N ALA A 460 -4.22 -25.41 67.56
CA ALA A 460 -4.57 -25.71 66.17
C ALA A 460 -4.61 -24.43 65.31
N ARG A 461 -5.07 -23.32 65.89
CA ARG A 461 -5.10 -22.00 65.27
C ARG A 461 -3.71 -21.43 64.99
N ASN A 462 -2.82 -21.39 65.98
CA ASN A 462 -1.44 -20.90 65.79
C ASN A 462 -0.65 -21.77 64.80
N MET A 463 -0.81 -23.09 64.84
CA MET A 463 -0.15 -24.01 63.91
C MET A 463 -0.70 -23.87 62.49
N ALA A 464 -2.02 -23.66 62.32
CA ALA A 464 -2.63 -23.38 61.02
C ALA A 464 -2.21 -22.01 60.48
N GLU A 465 -2.19 -20.96 61.30
CA GLU A 465 -1.70 -19.62 60.92
C GLU A 465 -0.24 -19.65 60.47
N GLN A 466 0.63 -20.33 61.21
CA GLN A 466 2.03 -20.49 60.83
C GLN A 466 2.18 -21.30 59.54
N LYS A 467 1.41 -22.39 59.38
CA LYS A 467 1.43 -23.18 58.14
C LYS A 467 0.88 -22.42 56.92
N ILE A 468 -0.11 -21.55 57.11
CA ILE A 468 -0.64 -20.65 56.07
C ILE A 468 0.41 -19.60 55.69
N ALA A 469 1.09 -19.01 56.67
CA ALA A 469 2.19 -18.08 56.43
C ALA A 469 3.33 -18.75 55.65
N ASP A 470 3.73 -19.96 56.05
CA ASP A 470 4.81 -20.72 55.41
C ASP A 470 4.45 -21.19 53.99
N SER A 471 3.17 -21.45 53.72
CA SER A 471 2.69 -21.90 52.40
C SER A 471 2.33 -20.77 51.44
N LYS A 472 2.32 -19.52 51.91
CA LYS A 472 1.95 -18.35 51.10
C LYS A 472 2.78 -18.24 49.82
N ALA A 473 4.10 -18.35 49.91
CA ALA A 473 4.98 -18.26 48.75
C ALA A 473 4.70 -19.35 47.71
N GLN A 474 4.37 -20.58 48.16
CA GLN A 474 4.01 -21.69 47.28
C GLN A 474 2.63 -21.48 46.62
N SER A 475 1.65 -20.99 47.40
CA SER A 475 0.32 -20.66 46.88
C SER A 475 0.35 -19.52 45.86
N ASP A 476 1.16 -18.50 46.14
CA ASP A 476 1.35 -17.34 45.25
C ASP A 476 2.05 -17.79 43.94
N ALA A 477 3.08 -18.64 44.02
CA ALA A 477 3.72 -19.22 42.84
C ALA A 477 2.77 -20.10 42.00
N GLU A 478 1.91 -20.89 42.62
CA GLU A 478 0.92 -21.71 41.89
C GLU A 478 -0.16 -20.83 41.24
N THR A 479 -0.59 -19.77 41.93
CA THR A 479 -1.51 -18.76 41.37
C THR A 479 -0.88 -18.08 40.15
N ALA A 480 0.40 -17.70 40.22
CA ALA A 480 1.11 -17.11 39.09
C ALA A 480 1.21 -18.07 37.89
N ARG A 481 1.52 -19.35 38.14
CA ARG A 481 1.56 -20.39 37.09
C ARG A 481 0.20 -20.59 36.43
N ARG A 482 -0.87 -20.64 37.23
CA ARG A 482 -2.24 -20.74 36.74
C ARG A 482 -2.62 -19.54 35.89
N MET A 483 -2.38 -18.31 36.36
CA MET A 483 -2.66 -17.10 35.59
C MET A 483 -1.92 -17.12 34.25
N ARG A 484 -0.64 -17.53 34.24
CA ARG A 484 0.11 -17.70 32.99
C ARG A 484 -0.56 -18.71 32.05
N ARG A 485 -0.92 -19.89 32.56
CA ARG A 485 -1.56 -20.97 31.79
C ARG A 485 -2.91 -20.56 31.20
N ASP A 486 -3.68 -19.75 31.93
CA ASP A 486 -5.04 -19.40 31.53
C ASP A 486 -5.07 -18.14 30.62
N ILE A 487 -4.16 -17.18 30.83
CA ILE A 487 -4.14 -15.89 30.13
C ILE A 487 -3.30 -15.94 28.85
N VAL A 488 -2.07 -16.49 28.89
CA VAL A 488 -1.14 -16.43 27.75
C VAL A 488 -1.68 -17.13 26.51
N PRO A 489 -2.18 -18.39 26.57
CA PRO A 489 -2.69 -19.06 25.38
C PRO A 489 -3.89 -18.35 24.74
N LYS A 490 -4.79 -17.79 25.56
CA LYS A 490 -5.95 -17.04 25.06
C LYS A 490 -5.50 -15.76 24.35
N PHE A 491 -4.62 -15.00 24.98
CA PHE A 491 -4.05 -13.80 24.38
C PHE A 491 -3.30 -14.12 23.08
N ASP A 492 -2.52 -15.21 23.08
CA ASP A 492 -1.78 -15.66 21.89
C ASP A 492 -2.70 -16.09 20.74
N GLN A 493 -3.78 -16.81 21.05
CA GLN A 493 -4.77 -17.24 20.07
C GLN A 493 -5.51 -16.05 19.45
N GLU A 494 -5.95 -15.09 20.27
CA GLU A 494 -6.70 -13.93 19.81
C GLU A 494 -5.82 -12.97 18.99
N VAL A 495 -4.62 -12.65 19.48
CA VAL A 495 -3.66 -11.82 18.75
C VAL A 495 -3.20 -12.54 17.48
N GLY A 496 -2.90 -13.84 17.57
CA GLY A 496 -2.50 -14.66 16.43
C GLY A 496 -3.54 -14.64 15.32
N GLY A 497 -4.80 -14.97 15.63
CA GLY A 497 -5.89 -14.98 14.64
C GLY A 497 -6.08 -13.62 13.94
N ARG A 498 -5.93 -12.52 14.68
CA ARG A 498 -6.01 -11.16 14.09
C ARG A 498 -4.90 -10.89 13.09
N PHE A 499 -3.65 -11.11 13.48
CA PHE A 499 -2.51 -10.81 12.62
C PHE A 499 -2.37 -11.80 11.47
N THR A 500 -2.85 -13.04 11.61
CA THR A 500 -3.02 -13.95 10.46
C THR A 500 -3.99 -13.37 9.44
N GLY A 501 -5.18 -12.93 9.85
CA GLY A 501 -6.15 -12.33 8.92
C GLY A 501 -5.61 -11.07 8.21
N ILE A 502 -4.84 -10.25 8.92
CA ILE A 502 -4.18 -9.06 8.34
C ILE A 502 -3.12 -9.48 7.32
N ASN A 503 -2.32 -10.49 7.65
CA ASN A 503 -1.30 -11.01 6.75
C ASN A 503 -1.92 -11.62 5.48
N ASP A 504 -3.04 -12.32 5.61
CA ASP A 504 -3.79 -12.89 4.47
C ASP A 504 -4.37 -11.79 3.57
N ASP A 505 -4.99 -10.75 4.15
CA ASP A 505 -5.53 -9.60 3.41
C ASP A 505 -4.40 -8.83 2.69
N LEU A 506 -3.26 -8.65 3.35
CA LEU A 506 -2.06 -8.04 2.76
C LEU A 506 -1.59 -8.85 1.54
N GLN A 507 -1.37 -10.16 1.71
CA GLN A 507 -0.90 -11.03 0.63
C GLN A 507 -1.89 -11.09 -0.53
N LYS A 508 -3.19 -11.15 -0.23
CA LYS A 508 -4.24 -11.09 -1.26
C LYS A 508 -4.20 -9.77 -2.04
N THR A 509 -4.04 -8.64 -1.35
CA THR A 509 -3.96 -7.32 -1.99
C THR A 509 -2.72 -7.21 -2.87
N LEU A 510 -1.55 -7.60 -2.36
CA LEU A 510 -0.30 -7.60 -3.14
C LEU A 510 -0.40 -8.50 -4.37
N THR A 511 -1.04 -9.67 -4.24
CA THR A 511 -1.28 -10.60 -5.35
C THR A 511 -2.23 -9.99 -6.40
N ALA A 512 -3.31 -9.34 -5.97
CA ALA A 512 -4.25 -8.67 -6.87
C ALA A 512 -3.61 -7.49 -7.61
N LEU A 513 -2.81 -6.68 -6.90
CA LEU A 513 -2.04 -5.60 -7.51
C LEU A 513 -1.00 -6.14 -8.49
N LYS A 514 -0.36 -7.27 -8.18
CA LYS A 514 0.62 -7.90 -9.08
C LYS A 514 -0.05 -8.33 -10.38
N ALA A 515 -1.19 -9.00 -10.31
CA ALA A 515 -1.98 -9.41 -11.48
C ALA A 515 -2.39 -8.22 -12.38
N LYS A 516 -2.47 -7.01 -11.82
CA LYS A 516 -2.81 -5.77 -12.53
C LYS A 516 -1.57 -4.91 -12.88
N ASN A 517 -0.34 -5.43 -12.71
CA ASN A 517 0.92 -4.71 -12.93
C ASN A 517 1.00 -3.39 -12.14
N ALA A 518 0.47 -3.40 -10.92
CA ALA A 518 0.41 -2.26 -9.99
C ALA A 518 0.93 -2.62 -8.58
N ALA A 519 1.52 -3.82 -8.41
CA ALA A 519 2.14 -4.20 -7.15
C ALA A 519 3.35 -3.32 -6.85
N PRO A 520 3.59 -3.00 -5.56
CA PRO A 520 4.82 -2.38 -5.17
C PRO A 520 6.00 -3.33 -5.40
N ASP A 521 7.09 -2.82 -5.97
CA ASP A 521 8.36 -3.55 -6.13
C ASP A 521 9.21 -3.46 -4.84
N ASN A 522 8.95 -2.45 -4.02
CA ASN A 522 9.55 -2.29 -2.71
C ASN A 522 8.52 -1.79 -1.69
N ILE A 523 8.56 -2.37 -0.50
CA ILE A 523 7.90 -1.84 0.68
C ILE A 523 8.96 -1.76 1.77
N SER A 524 9.17 -0.57 2.33
CA SER A 524 10.03 -0.36 3.48
C SER A 524 9.19 0.07 4.67
N ALA A 525 9.57 -0.43 5.84
CA ALA A 525 8.90 -0.13 7.08
C ALA A 525 9.96 0.29 8.11
N ARG A 526 9.64 1.27 8.94
CA ARG A 526 10.51 1.75 10.01
C ARG A 526 9.67 2.27 11.16
N SER A 527 10.25 2.32 12.35
CA SER A 527 9.62 2.91 13.52
C SER A 527 10.61 3.75 14.31
N SER A 528 10.13 4.84 14.92
CA SER A 528 10.85 5.63 15.89
C SER A 528 10.39 5.26 17.31
N GLY A 529 10.62 6.12 18.30
CA GLY A 529 10.05 5.92 19.64
C GLY A 529 8.58 6.34 19.78
N SER A 530 7.96 6.87 18.73
CA SER A 530 6.58 7.37 18.79
C SER A 530 5.79 7.25 17.49
N HIS A 531 6.42 6.82 16.40
CA HIS A 531 5.81 6.77 15.07
C HIS A 531 6.20 5.51 14.32
N ILE A 532 5.29 5.03 13.49
CA ILE A 532 5.55 4.02 12.47
C ILE A 532 5.44 4.68 11.11
N ALA A 533 6.44 4.47 10.25
CA ALA A 533 6.42 4.91 8.87
C ALA A 533 6.56 3.71 7.93
N VAL A 534 5.63 3.61 6.98
CA VAL A 534 5.65 2.64 5.89
C VAL A 534 5.75 3.42 4.59
N SER A 535 6.73 3.07 3.77
CA SER A 535 6.91 3.64 2.44
C SER A 535 6.84 2.52 1.42
N SER A 536 6.28 2.79 0.26
CA SER A 536 6.28 1.83 -0.83
C SER A 536 6.58 2.51 -2.14
N ARG A 537 7.13 1.69 -3.03
CA ARG A 537 7.37 2.07 -4.40
C ARG A 537 6.57 1.13 -5.28
N THR A 538 5.70 1.71 -6.08
CA THR A 538 5.05 1.04 -7.20
C THR A 538 5.69 1.57 -8.47
N ILE A 539 6.70 0.88 -8.97
CA ILE A 539 7.27 1.10 -10.31
C ILE A 539 7.13 -0.20 -11.11
N GLY A 540 6.42 -0.14 -12.23
CA GLY A 540 6.49 -1.21 -13.23
C GLY A 540 7.86 -1.18 -13.94
N SER A 541 8.19 -2.22 -14.71
CA SER A 541 9.49 -2.30 -15.39
C SER A 541 9.79 -1.08 -16.27
N GLY A 542 8.77 -0.54 -16.96
CA GLY A 542 8.80 0.68 -17.80
C GLY A 542 8.24 1.96 -17.16
N ARG A 543 7.99 1.99 -15.85
CA ARG A 543 7.39 3.17 -15.18
C ARG A 543 8.37 3.90 -14.27
N LEU A 544 8.03 5.15 -13.95
CA LEU A 544 8.79 6.00 -13.02
C LEU A 544 8.14 6.02 -11.62
N GLY A 545 8.95 6.31 -10.61
CA GLY A 545 8.60 6.34 -9.20
C GLY A 545 8.22 7.74 -8.73
N GLY A 546 8.49 8.02 -7.46
CA GLY A 546 8.30 9.33 -6.85
C GLY A 546 9.55 10.20 -6.94
N SER A 547 9.36 11.50 -6.72
CA SER A 547 10.43 12.44 -6.43
C SER A 547 10.80 12.44 -4.96
N THR A 548 11.65 13.37 -4.52
CA THR A 548 11.92 13.56 -3.09
C THR A 548 10.62 13.93 -2.37
N GLN A 549 10.31 13.18 -1.30
CA GLN A 549 9.15 13.41 -0.46
C GLN A 549 9.18 14.83 0.14
N PRO A 550 8.06 15.59 0.11
CA PRO A 550 7.96 16.87 0.82
C PRO A 550 8.19 16.66 2.31
N VAL A 551 9.03 17.51 2.90
CA VAL A 551 9.29 17.46 4.35
C VAL A 551 8.04 17.93 5.09
N LEU A 552 7.55 17.08 5.99
CA LEU A 552 6.45 17.41 6.89
C LEU A 552 6.88 17.22 8.33
N PRO A 553 6.47 18.11 9.25
CA PRO A 553 6.56 17.82 10.67
C PRO A 553 5.71 16.59 10.96
N LEU A 554 6.27 15.64 11.70
CA LEU A 554 5.53 14.45 12.11
C LEU A 554 4.41 14.87 13.06
N PRO A 555 3.15 14.49 12.81
CA PRO A 555 2.04 14.87 13.68
C PRO A 555 2.12 14.10 14.99
N ASP A 556 2.19 14.80 16.13
CA ASP A 556 2.21 14.19 17.47
C ASP A 556 1.02 13.25 17.71
N GLU A 557 -0.14 13.62 17.17
CA GLU A 557 -1.38 12.85 17.21
C GLU A 557 -1.91 12.65 15.79
N GLY A 558 -2.20 11.39 15.45
CA GLY A 558 -2.80 11.04 14.18
C GLY A 558 -1.81 10.43 13.19
N GLY A 559 -1.76 10.96 11.98
CA GLY A 559 -0.88 10.46 10.93
C GLY A 559 -0.83 11.35 9.69
N ALA A 560 0.04 10.97 8.76
CA ALA A 560 0.20 11.62 7.47
C ALA A 560 0.22 10.57 6.34
N LEU A 561 -0.39 10.92 5.23
CA LEU A 561 -0.35 10.20 3.97
C LEU A 561 0.25 11.11 2.91
N GLN A 562 1.23 10.62 2.18
CA GLN A 562 1.78 11.31 1.02
C GLN A 562 1.76 10.36 -0.17
N VAL A 563 1.03 10.76 -1.22
CA VAL A 563 0.87 9.99 -2.46
C VAL A 563 1.43 10.80 -3.61
N HIS A 564 2.43 10.26 -4.29
CA HIS A 564 2.92 10.87 -5.52
C HIS A 564 2.01 10.49 -6.70
N GLU A 565 1.85 11.39 -7.66
CA GLU A 565 1.00 11.23 -8.85
C GLU A 565 1.34 9.96 -9.66
N SER A 566 2.59 9.50 -9.60
CA SER A 566 3.00 8.24 -10.26
C SER A 566 2.29 7.01 -9.70
N VAL A 567 1.88 6.98 -8.43
CA VAL A 567 1.04 5.88 -7.91
C VAL A 567 -0.28 5.82 -8.68
N LEU A 568 -0.93 6.97 -8.84
CA LEU A 568 -2.20 7.05 -9.55
C LEU A 568 -2.03 6.77 -11.04
N ASN A 569 -1.01 7.34 -11.69
CA ASN A 569 -0.75 7.10 -13.11
C ASN A 569 -0.48 5.61 -13.39
N ASN A 570 0.30 4.95 -12.53
CA ASN A 570 0.60 3.52 -12.64
C ASN A 570 -0.66 2.66 -12.40
N ALA A 571 -1.55 3.08 -11.49
CA ALA A 571 -2.83 2.43 -11.25
C ALA A 571 -3.84 2.66 -12.40
N LEU A 572 -3.85 3.83 -13.01
CA LEU A 572 -4.74 4.17 -14.13
C LEU A 572 -4.39 3.38 -15.38
N ASP A 573 -3.10 3.16 -15.64
CA ASP A 573 -2.64 2.24 -16.69
C ASP A 573 -3.21 0.83 -16.51
N ALA A 574 -3.29 0.37 -15.26
CA ALA A 574 -3.82 -0.93 -14.91
C ALA A 574 -5.33 -1.08 -15.20
N LEU A 575 -6.07 0.02 -15.36
CA LEU A 575 -7.50 0.00 -15.72
C LEU A 575 -7.73 -0.35 -17.21
N ARG A 576 -6.66 -0.35 -18.02
CA ARG A 576 -6.70 -0.74 -19.45
C ARG A 576 -7.78 0.01 -20.24
N LEU A 577 -7.82 1.33 -20.10
CA LEU A 577 -8.76 2.20 -20.83
C LEU A 577 -8.32 2.47 -22.29
N HIS A 578 -7.13 2.00 -22.68
CA HIS A 578 -6.54 2.19 -24.00
C HIS A 578 -7.49 1.74 -25.13
N GLY A 579 -7.89 2.68 -26.00
CA GLY A 579 -8.77 2.40 -27.13
C GLY A 579 -10.19 1.99 -26.78
N LYS A 580 -10.58 1.97 -25.49
CA LYS A 580 -11.92 1.55 -25.08
C LYS A 580 -12.95 2.62 -25.43
N VAL A 581 -14.12 2.14 -25.86
CA VAL A 581 -15.31 2.99 -26.01
C VAL A 581 -16.16 2.79 -24.77
N VAL A 582 -16.32 3.85 -23.97
CA VAL A 582 -17.07 3.80 -22.72
C VAL A 582 -18.28 4.73 -22.83
N PRO A 583 -19.51 4.21 -22.71
CA PRO A 583 -20.70 5.05 -22.60
C PRO A 583 -20.56 6.05 -21.44
N ASP A 584 -20.96 7.31 -21.65
CA ASP A 584 -20.81 8.39 -20.65
C ASP A 584 -21.53 8.07 -19.33
N ASP A 585 -22.69 7.41 -19.39
CA ASP A 585 -23.45 6.96 -18.23
C ASP A 585 -22.77 5.82 -17.44
N GLN A 586 -21.93 5.03 -18.08
CA GLN A 586 -21.26 3.86 -17.48
C GLN A 586 -19.83 4.17 -17.02
N LEU A 587 -19.27 5.31 -17.40
CA LEU A 587 -17.88 5.66 -17.13
C LEU A 587 -17.55 5.66 -15.62
N THR A 588 -18.43 6.22 -14.79
CA THR A 588 -18.25 6.23 -13.34
C THR A 588 -18.35 4.82 -12.75
N ALA A 589 -19.30 4.00 -13.22
CA ALA A 589 -19.47 2.63 -12.74
C ALA A 589 -18.30 1.72 -13.13
N GLU A 590 -17.78 1.85 -14.35
CA GLU A 590 -16.59 1.11 -14.81
C GLU A 590 -15.34 1.51 -14.04
N LEU A 591 -15.17 2.80 -13.72
CA LEU A 591 -14.09 3.25 -12.84
C LEU A 591 -14.26 2.76 -11.39
N GLU A 592 -15.45 2.86 -10.82
CA GLU A 592 -15.76 2.35 -9.47
C GLU A 592 -15.44 0.86 -9.39
N LYS A 593 -15.90 0.09 -10.37
CA LYS A 593 -15.62 -1.35 -10.47
C LYS A 593 -14.13 -1.61 -10.59
N ALA A 594 -13.43 -0.93 -11.50
CA ALA A 594 -12.03 -1.18 -11.75
C ALA A 594 -11.13 -0.78 -10.56
N LEU A 595 -11.44 0.34 -9.88
CA LEU A 595 -10.79 0.73 -8.62
C LEU A 595 -11.13 -0.24 -7.49
N SER A 596 -12.37 -0.70 -7.42
CA SER A 596 -12.78 -1.65 -6.38
C SER A 596 -12.08 -3.00 -6.52
N GLU A 597 -11.94 -3.48 -7.75
CA GLU A 597 -11.18 -4.67 -8.07
C GLU A 597 -9.67 -4.49 -7.81
N LEU A 598 -9.11 -3.33 -8.15
CA LEU A 598 -7.69 -3.02 -7.92
C LEU A 598 -7.37 -3.00 -6.43
N LEU A 599 -8.24 -2.39 -5.63
CA LEU A 599 -8.05 -2.17 -4.19
C LEU A 599 -8.65 -3.28 -3.33
N GLN A 600 -9.28 -4.29 -3.95
CA GLN A 600 -10.00 -5.39 -3.28
C GLN A 600 -11.03 -4.91 -2.24
N ARG A 601 -11.64 -3.76 -2.50
CA ARG A 601 -12.58 -3.07 -1.61
C ARG A 601 -13.59 -2.27 -2.41
N GLU A 602 -14.82 -2.15 -1.93
CA GLU A 602 -15.81 -1.27 -2.54
C GLU A 602 -15.35 0.20 -2.50
N VAL A 603 -15.23 0.81 -3.68
CA VAL A 603 -14.93 2.23 -3.87
C VAL A 603 -16.17 2.87 -4.50
N LYS A 604 -16.77 3.84 -3.81
CA LYS A 604 -17.87 4.65 -4.32
C LYS A 604 -17.35 6.04 -4.65
N LEU A 605 -17.48 6.44 -5.91
CA LEU A 605 -17.12 7.77 -6.40
C LEU A 605 -18.34 8.71 -6.37
N SER A 606 -19.53 8.18 -6.07
CA SER A 606 -20.79 8.92 -5.93
C SER A 606 -21.20 9.08 -4.46
N LYS A 607 -21.87 10.19 -4.10
CA LYS A 607 -22.35 10.47 -2.74
C LYS A 607 -23.11 9.25 -2.20
N PRO A 608 -22.95 8.83 -0.93
CA PRO A 608 -23.88 7.89 -0.34
C PRO A 608 -25.28 8.51 -0.44
N ALA A 609 -26.20 7.79 -1.07
CA ALA A 609 -27.61 8.11 -0.96
C ALA A 609 -27.93 8.25 0.54
N ASP A 610 -28.62 9.31 0.93
CA ASP A 610 -29.09 9.50 2.29
C ASP A 610 -29.73 8.19 2.78
N PRO A 611 -29.36 7.67 3.96
CA PRO A 611 -30.02 6.51 4.54
C PRO A 611 -31.39 6.96 5.10
N ALA A 612 -32.29 7.33 4.20
CA ALA A 612 -33.67 7.69 4.48
C ALA A 612 -34.56 7.44 3.26
N ALA A 613 -34.44 6.25 2.68
CA ALA A 613 -35.54 5.66 1.92
C ALA A 613 -35.86 4.33 2.58
N ALA A 614 -36.89 4.35 3.44
CA ALA A 614 -37.51 3.16 4.00
C ALA A 614 -37.87 2.18 2.86
N PRO A 615 -37.72 0.86 3.06
CA PRO A 615 -38.09 -0.11 2.04
C PRO A 615 -39.59 0.00 1.73
N ALA A 616 -39.89 0.14 0.45
CA ALA A 616 -41.25 0.07 -0.08
C ALA A 616 -41.91 -1.24 0.35
N ALA A 617 -43.12 -1.12 0.90
CA ALA A 617 -43.98 -2.22 1.26
C ALA A 617 -44.45 -3.01 0.02
N ASP A 618 -44.74 -4.28 0.25
CA ASP A 618 -45.21 -5.28 -0.72
C ASP A 618 -46.40 -4.83 -1.60
N PRO A 619 -46.50 -5.38 -2.83
CA PRO A 619 -47.55 -5.05 -3.80
C PRO A 619 -48.77 -5.94 -3.60
N ALA A 620 -49.74 -5.53 -2.78
CA ALA A 620 -51.06 -6.16 -2.77
C ALA A 620 -52.12 -5.26 -2.13
N THR A 621 -52.76 -4.38 -2.91
CA THR A 621 -54.23 -4.19 -2.99
C THR A 621 -54.56 -2.92 -3.78
N ALA A 622 -55.24 -3.10 -4.92
CA ALA A 622 -56.09 -2.05 -5.48
C ALA A 622 -57.39 -1.97 -4.64
N PRO A 623 -58.02 -0.79 -4.54
CA PRO A 623 -59.19 -0.56 -5.40
C PRO A 623 -59.29 0.85 -5.98
N ALA A 624 -60.21 0.95 -6.93
CA ALA A 624 -60.53 2.08 -7.80
C ALA A 624 -61.38 3.18 -7.12
N ASP A 625 -61.46 4.30 -7.85
CA ASP A 625 -62.43 5.42 -7.81
C ASP A 625 -62.17 6.59 -6.83
N ALA A 626 -61.75 7.74 -7.39
CA ALA A 626 -62.55 8.97 -7.43
C ALA A 626 -61.81 10.14 -8.13
N GLN A 627 -62.60 10.93 -8.86
CA GLN A 627 -62.24 12.03 -9.75
C GLN A 627 -61.58 13.29 -9.11
N ALA A 628 -60.67 13.87 -9.91
CA ALA A 628 -60.59 15.28 -10.34
C ALA A 628 -60.66 16.43 -9.30
N ALA A 629 -59.56 17.20 -9.22
CA ALA A 629 -59.62 18.66 -9.22
C ALA A 629 -58.28 19.23 -9.74
N ALA A 630 -58.35 19.96 -10.85
CA ALA A 630 -57.25 20.65 -11.50
C ALA A 630 -57.03 22.05 -10.91
N ALA A 631 -55.78 22.49 -10.87
CA ALA A 631 -55.36 23.90 -10.77
C ALA A 631 -53.99 24.05 -11.48
N PRO A 632 -53.69 25.21 -12.08
CA PRO A 632 -53.18 25.29 -13.46
C PRO A 632 -51.65 25.34 -13.58
N ALA A 633 -51.23 24.97 -14.78
CA ALA A 633 -49.86 24.98 -15.28
C ALA A 633 -49.23 26.39 -15.34
N GLU A 634 -47.97 26.47 -14.91
CA GLU A 634 -46.98 27.43 -15.41
C GLU A 634 -46.21 26.79 -16.58
N PRO A 635 -45.74 27.59 -17.56
CA PRO A 635 -45.50 27.14 -18.92
C PRO A 635 -44.25 26.28 -19.07
N ALA A 636 -44.42 25.17 -19.77
CA ALA A 636 -43.36 24.35 -20.34
C ALA A 636 -42.83 25.02 -21.64
N ASP A 637 -41.64 25.59 -21.55
CA ASP A 637 -40.69 25.81 -22.65
C ASP A 637 -39.31 25.45 -22.04
N ALA A 638 -38.51 24.51 -22.52
CA ALA A 638 -38.37 23.92 -23.84
C ALA A 638 -38.18 22.41 -23.76
N ALA A 639 -38.62 21.72 -24.79
CA ALA A 639 -38.45 20.29 -25.02
C ALA A 639 -36.99 19.84 -24.81
N ASP A 640 -36.78 18.98 -23.81
CA ASP A 640 -35.66 18.04 -23.81
C ASP A 640 -35.90 17.04 -24.96
N GLU A 641 -35.21 17.23 -26.09
CA GLU A 641 -35.03 16.14 -27.05
C GLU A 641 -34.46 14.91 -26.30
N PRO A 642 -34.89 13.68 -26.62
CA PRO A 642 -34.30 12.50 -26.02
C PRO A 642 -32.79 12.50 -26.31
N GLU A 643 -31.99 12.64 -25.24
CA GLU A 643 -30.54 12.77 -25.33
C GLU A 643 -29.94 11.56 -26.05
N LYS A 644 -29.31 11.81 -27.19
CA LYS A 644 -28.59 10.78 -27.95
C LYS A 644 -27.43 10.24 -27.12
N SER A 645 -27.33 8.91 -27.05
CA SER A 645 -26.26 8.23 -26.32
C SER A 645 -24.88 8.77 -26.74
N THR A 646 -24.12 9.27 -25.77
CA THR A 646 -22.79 9.84 -25.98
C THR A 646 -21.79 8.88 -25.36
N ALA A 647 -20.80 8.42 -26.13
CA ALA A 647 -19.74 7.54 -25.66
C ALA A 647 -18.37 8.20 -25.85
N PHE A 648 -17.47 8.00 -24.89
CA PHE A 648 -16.07 8.41 -24.99
C PHE A 648 -15.28 7.36 -25.74
N ILE A 649 -14.50 7.79 -26.73
CA ILE A 649 -13.49 6.95 -27.39
C ILE A 649 -12.15 7.33 -26.79
N PHE A 650 -11.63 6.52 -25.87
CA PHE A 650 -10.32 6.80 -25.27
C PHE A 650 -9.20 6.57 -26.29
N SER A 651 -8.14 7.37 -26.19
CA SER A 651 -6.92 7.19 -26.98
C SER A 651 -6.35 5.79 -26.78
N LYS A 652 -5.72 5.25 -27.83
CA LYS A 652 -4.94 4.02 -27.74
C LYS A 652 -3.68 4.20 -26.88
N ALA A 653 -3.15 5.43 -26.80
CA ALA A 653 -1.99 5.79 -25.99
C ALA A 653 -2.40 6.78 -24.90
N ASP A 654 -1.99 6.52 -23.65
CA ASP A 654 -2.13 7.45 -22.52
C ASP A 654 -3.52 8.12 -22.39
N PRO A 655 -4.61 7.34 -22.29
CA PRO A 655 -5.98 7.87 -22.29
C PRO A 655 -6.27 8.78 -21.09
N LEU A 656 -5.53 8.57 -20.00
CA LEU A 656 -5.80 9.18 -18.71
C LEU A 656 -4.54 9.35 -17.84
N ARG A 657 -4.28 10.57 -17.36
CA ARG A 657 -3.23 10.87 -16.37
C ARG A 657 -3.72 11.79 -15.25
N VAL A 658 -2.94 11.89 -14.18
CA VAL A 658 -3.08 12.80 -13.04
C VAL A 658 -1.77 13.52 -12.81
N ARG A 659 -1.88 14.78 -12.38
CA ARG A 659 -0.77 15.62 -11.96
C ARG A 659 -1.15 16.44 -10.73
N PHE A 660 -0.24 16.60 -9.79
CA PHE A 660 -0.43 17.41 -8.58
C PHE A 660 0.52 18.60 -8.57
N ASP A 661 -0.03 19.82 -8.62
CA ASP A 661 0.79 21.03 -8.66
C ASP A 661 0.01 22.26 -8.15
N ASN A 662 0.67 23.14 -7.38
CA ASN A 662 0.15 24.44 -6.94
C ASN A 662 -1.26 24.39 -6.30
N GLY A 663 -1.53 23.40 -5.45
CA GLY A 663 -2.85 23.23 -4.81
C GLY A 663 -3.94 22.70 -5.75
N GLU A 664 -3.58 22.34 -6.98
CA GLU A 664 -4.50 21.84 -7.99
C GLU A 664 -4.17 20.40 -8.39
N LEU A 665 -5.23 19.61 -8.46
CA LEU A 665 -5.23 18.32 -9.13
C LEU A 665 -5.56 18.57 -10.60
N THR A 666 -4.62 18.28 -11.48
CA THR A 666 -4.76 18.40 -12.93
C THR A 666 -4.83 16.99 -13.52
N LEU A 667 -5.95 16.58 -14.07
CA LEU A 667 -5.98 15.29 -14.76
C LEU A 667 -5.42 15.43 -16.24
N LEU A 668 -5.38 14.44 -17.13
CA LEU A 668 -5.20 14.59 -18.60
C LEU A 668 -6.07 13.57 -19.37
N ILE A 669 -7.09 13.96 -20.19
CA ILE A 669 -7.89 12.99 -20.98
C ILE A 669 -7.39 13.12 -22.39
N GLN A 670 -7.07 11.99 -22.98
CA GLN A 670 -7.08 11.86 -24.42
C GLN A 670 -8.32 11.05 -24.82
N ALA A 671 -9.37 11.76 -25.24
CA ALA A 671 -10.60 11.11 -25.67
C ALA A 671 -11.26 11.86 -26.83
N GLY A 672 -11.88 11.08 -27.73
CA GLY A 672 -12.87 11.53 -28.70
C GLY A 672 -14.28 11.29 -28.17
N ILE A 673 -15.28 11.72 -28.93
CA ILE A 673 -16.70 11.49 -28.61
C ILE A 673 -17.39 10.83 -29.80
N ARG A 674 -18.12 9.75 -29.53
CA ARG A 674 -19.10 9.16 -30.44
C ARG A 674 -20.50 9.61 -30.01
N GLN A 675 -21.26 10.18 -30.93
CA GLN A 675 -22.69 10.48 -30.74
C GLN A 675 -23.52 9.73 -31.77
N GLU A 676 -24.61 9.14 -31.32
CA GLU A 676 -25.53 8.39 -32.17
C GLU A 676 -26.05 9.25 -33.34
N GLY A 677 -25.78 8.81 -34.59
CA GLY A 677 -26.16 9.53 -35.81
C GLY A 677 -25.28 10.72 -36.19
N LYS A 678 -24.10 10.91 -35.59
CA LYS A 678 -23.08 11.89 -36.02
C LYS A 678 -21.73 11.21 -36.24
N ALA A 679 -20.85 11.86 -37.02
CA ALA A 679 -19.48 11.39 -37.20
C ALA A 679 -18.69 11.44 -35.89
N ASP A 680 -17.83 10.44 -35.67
CA ASP A 680 -16.95 10.36 -34.50
C ASP A 680 -16.04 11.59 -34.43
N LEU A 681 -16.02 12.24 -33.27
CA LEU A 681 -15.09 13.33 -33.01
C LEU A 681 -13.71 12.75 -32.72
N PRO A 682 -12.64 13.28 -33.35
CA PRO A 682 -11.29 12.79 -33.15
C PRO A 682 -10.84 12.99 -31.70
N VAL A 683 -9.82 12.21 -31.31
CA VAL A 683 -9.23 12.28 -29.98
C VAL A 683 -8.59 13.65 -29.77
N HIS A 684 -8.96 14.32 -28.68
CA HIS A 684 -8.36 15.59 -28.27
C HIS A 684 -7.87 15.50 -26.83
N THR A 685 -6.87 16.33 -26.52
CA THR A 685 -6.41 16.49 -25.13
C THR A 685 -7.28 17.50 -24.41
N ILE A 686 -8.16 16.97 -23.56
CA ILE A 686 -9.03 17.76 -22.68
C ILE A 686 -8.23 18.16 -21.43
N VAL A 687 -8.65 19.26 -20.77
CA VAL A 687 -7.97 20.03 -19.73
C VAL A 687 -8.91 20.61 -18.61
N VAL A 688 -9.25 19.92 -17.53
CA VAL A 688 -9.91 20.33 -16.24
C VAL A 688 -8.96 20.34 -15.00
N PRO A 689 -8.57 21.52 -14.54
CA PRO A 689 -7.94 21.70 -13.24
C PRO A 689 -9.01 21.59 -12.14
N ILE A 690 -8.66 21.01 -11.00
CA ILE A 690 -9.52 20.92 -9.81
C ILE A 690 -8.73 21.46 -8.62
N ALA A 691 -9.17 22.60 -8.09
CA ALA A 691 -8.61 23.14 -6.87
C ALA A 691 -9.13 22.33 -5.68
N ILE A 692 -8.23 21.92 -4.79
CA ILE A 692 -8.57 21.18 -3.57
C ILE A 692 -8.16 22.04 -2.38
N SER A 693 -9.08 22.26 -1.46
CA SER A 693 -8.82 22.97 -0.20
C SER A 693 -9.57 22.34 0.96
N LEU A 694 -9.12 22.67 2.17
CA LEU A 694 -9.82 22.35 3.41
C LEU A 694 -10.48 23.64 3.92
N ALA A 695 -11.80 23.65 4.03
CA ALA A 695 -12.58 24.78 4.53
C ALA A 695 -13.71 24.27 5.43
N ASP A 696 -13.92 24.89 6.59
CA ASP A 696 -15.01 24.56 7.53
C ASP A 696 -15.13 23.06 7.87
N SER A 697 -13.99 22.38 8.09
CA SER A 697 -13.94 20.92 8.33
C SER A 697 -14.54 20.08 7.18
N LYS A 698 -14.51 20.62 5.96
CA LYS A 698 -14.83 19.92 4.72
C LYS A 698 -13.69 20.01 3.73
N VAL A 699 -13.53 18.95 2.95
CA VAL A 699 -12.71 18.97 1.76
C VAL A 699 -13.55 19.54 0.63
N VAL A 700 -13.12 20.67 0.09
CA VAL A 700 -13.80 21.37 -1.00
C VAL A 700 -13.02 21.13 -2.28
N MET A 701 -13.69 20.56 -3.27
CA MET A 701 -13.14 20.33 -4.60
C MET A 701 -13.86 21.26 -5.57
N THR A 702 -13.13 22.24 -6.10
CA THR A 702 -13.68 23.26 -7.02
C THR A 702 -13.07 23.11 -8.40
N PRO A 703 -13.85 22.64 -9.39
CA PRO A 703 -13.42 22.58 -10.78
C PRO A 703 -13.13 23.97 -11.33
N ARG A 704 -12.06 24.09 -12.12
CA ARG A 704 -11.69 25.29 -12.89
C ARG A 704 -12.13 25.14 -14.35
N PRO A 705 -12.10 26.24 -15.14
CA PRO A 705 -12.55 26.20 -16.54
C PRO A 705 -11.85 25.13 -17.37
N VAL A 706 -12.66 24.32 -18.05
CA VAL A 706 -12.20 23.25 -18.94
C VAL A 706 -11.57 23.84 -20.21
N ARG A 707 -10.33 23.47 -20.51
CA ARG A 707 -9.64 23.72 -21.76
C ARG A 707 -9.70 22.45 -22.61
N VAL A 708 -9.58 22.62 -23.92
CA VAL A 708 -9.41 21.53 -24.88
C VAL A 708 -8.33 22.02 -25.81
N LEU A 709 -7.28 21.24 -25.98
CA LEU A 709 -6.15 21.66 -26.77
C LEU A 709 -6.26 21.15 -28.19
N SER A 710 -5.81 21.98 -29.12
CA SER A 710 -5.67 21.62 -30.54
C SER A 710 -6.98 21.09 -31.15
N ALA A 711 -8.12 21.70 -30.79
CA ALA A 711 -9.46 21.36 -31.28
C ALA A 711 -10.17 22.58 -31.89
N PRO A 712 -10.96 22.42 -32.98
CA PRO A 712 -11.84 23.47 -33.48
C PRO A 712 -12.79 23.97 -32.39
N ILE A 713 -13.11 25.28 -32.39
CA ILE A 713 -13.89 25.93 -31.33
C ILE A 713 -15.22 25.21 -31.05
N THR A 714 -15.89 24.73 -32.10
CA THR A 714 -17.16 23.98 -32.01
C THR A 714 -16.99 22.67 -31.24
N VAL A 715 -15.96 21.89 -31.56
CA VAL A 715 -15.61 20.62 -30.91
C VAL A 715 -15.17 20.86 -29.47
N ALA A 716 -14.34 21.88 -29.24
CA ALA A 716 -13.91 22.28 -27.90
C ALA A 716 -15.10 22.68 -27.03
N ASN A 717 -16.08 23.42 -27.54
CA ASN A 717 -17.27 23.81 -26.80
C ASN A 717 -18.19 22.61 -26.49
N GLN A 718 -18.32 21.67 -27.42
CA GLN A 718 -19.07 20.44 -27.20
C GLN A 718 -18.42 19.56 -26.12
N LEU A 719 -17.10 19.36 -26.19
CA LEU A 719 -16.31 18.65 -25.17
C LEU A 719 -16.42 19.34 -23.82
N ARG A 720 -16.23 20.66 -23.75
CA ARG A 720 -16.41 21.45 -22.52
C ARG A 720 -17.82 21.29 -21.94
N LYS A 721 -18.87 21.28 -22.77
CA LYS A 721 -20.26 21.11 -22.31
C LYS A 721 -20.51 19.72 -21.76
N VAL A 722 -20.04 18.67 -22.43
CA VAL A 722 -20.18 17.27 -21.95
C VAL A 722 -19.44 17.10 -20.62
N ILE A 723 -18.20 17.57 -20.57
CA ILE A 723 -17.29 17.38 -19.44
C ILE A 723 -17.70 18.28 -18.26
N GLY A 724 -18.00 19.55 -18.52
CA GLY A 724 -18.49 20.50 -17.50
C GLY A 724 -19.86 20.14 -16.91
N ARG A 725 -20.73 19.42 -17.63
CA ARG A 725 -21.98 18.88 -17.04
C ARG A 725 -21.72 17.83 -15.97
N ARG A 726 -20.64 17.06 -16.13
CA ARG A 726 -20.28 15.95 -15.25
C ARG A 726 -19.43 16.39 -14.06
N ILE A 727 -18.66 17.47 -14.19
CA ILE A 727 -17.70 17.88 -13.16
C ILE A 727 -18.23 19.11 -12.42
N LYS A 728 -18.84 18.86 -11.27
CA LYS A 728 -19.40 19.90 -10.40
C LYS A 728 -18.55 20.07 -9.14
N ALA A 729 -18.62 21.24 -8.53
CA ALA A 729 -18.04 21.45 -7.22
C ALA A 729 -18.63 20.46 -6.21
N ARG A 730 -17.77 19.93 -5.34
CA ARG A 730 -18.16 18.95 -4.32
C ARG A 730 -17.56 19.35 -2.98
N GLU A 731 -18.35 19.11 -1.94
CA GLU A 731 -17.90 19.18 -0.56
C GLU A 731 -18.07 17.79 0.05
N SER A 732 -17.04 17.32 0.73
CA SER A 732 -17.09 16.09 1.54
C SER A 732 -16.61 16.39 2.94
N ASP A 733 -17.17 15.71 3.93
CA ASP A 733 -16.72 15.87 5.31
C ASP A 733 -15.24 15.52 5.45
N ALA A 734 -14.49 16.33 6.21
CA ALA A 734 -13.09 16.03 6.54
C ALA A 734 -12.97 14.92 7.60
N VAL A 735 -14.07 14.53 8.22
CA VAL A 735 -14.13 13.46 9.22
C VAL A 735 -14.34 12.12 8.52
N MET A 736 -13.38 11.22 8.68
CA MET A 736 -13.41 9.85 8.19
C MET A 736 -13.58 8.88 9.35
N GLN A 737 -14.41 7.85 9.16
CA GLN A 737 -14.55 6.77 10.12
C GLN A 737 -13.59 5.63 9.75
N LEU A 738 -12.59 5.38 10.59
CA LEU A 738 -11.71 4.23 10.48
C LEU A 738 -12.31 3.08 11.28
N GLN A 739 -12.65 1.98 10.61
CA GLN A 739 -13.21 0.81 11.29
C GLN A 739 -12.09 -0.01 11.93
N SER A 740 -11.99 0.08 13.26
CA SER A 740 -11.05 -0.70 14.07
C SER A 740 -11.59 -2.07 14.48
N ASP A 741 -12.91 -2.26 14.50
CA ASP A 741 -13.61 -3.51 14.78
C ASP A 741 -15.07 -3.33 14.31
N PRO A 742 -15.86 -4.37 14.02
CA PRO A 742 -17.31 -4.23 13.80
C PRO A 742 -18.04 -3.38 14.85
N GLU A 743 -17.58 -3.35 16.10
CA GLU A 743 -18.20 -2.60 17.20
C GLU A 743 -17.52 -1.25 17.50
N LYS A 744 -16.36 -0.96 16.90
CA LYS A 744 -15.55 0.24 17.22
C LYS A 744 -15.13 1.00 15.97
N GLN A 745 -15.65 2.22 15.83
CA GLN A 745 -15.24 3.19 14.81
C GLN A 745 -14.36 4.26 15.45
N VAL A 746 -13.22 4.53 14.84
CA VAL A 746 -12.30 5.60 15.22
C VAL A 746 -12.47 6.73 14.22
N SER A 747 -13.07 7.84 14.64
CA SER A 747 -13.16 9.04 13.82
C SER A 747 -11.80 9.73 13.75
N VAL A 748 -11.41 10.08 12.53
CA VAL A 748 -10.17 10.78 12.21
C VAL A 748 -10.51 11.96 11.32
N THR A 749 -9.99 13.14 11.63
CA THR A 749 -10.28 14.37 10.89
C THR A 749 -9.08 14.80 10.08
N ILE A 750 -9.28 15.12 8.80
CA ILE A 750 -8.26 15.71 7.96
C ILE A 750 -7.97 17.13 8.44
N THR A 751 -6.72 17.40 8.81
CA THR A 751 -6.27 18.70 9.32
C THR A 751 -5.49 19.50 8.28
N ARG A 752 -4.94 18.85 7.26
CA ARG A 752 -4.15 19.49 6.20
C ARG A 752 -4.27 18.72 4.91
N ILE A 753 -4.42 19.42 3.78
CA ILE A 753 -4.33 18.86 2.42
C ILE A 753 -3.48 19.81 1.59
N GLU A 754 -2.43 19.29 0.96
CA GLU A 754 -1.54 20.07 0.09
C GLU A 754 -1.19 19.28 -1.17
N LEU A 755 -1.26 19.94 -2.33
CA LEU A 755 -0.86 19.37 -3.61
C LEU A 755 0.33 20.17 -4.15
N ASN A 756 1.50 19.55 -4.19
CA ASN A 756 2.71 20.22 -4.66
C ASN A 756 3.77 19.23 -5.14
N ASP A 757 4.46 19.57 -6.22
CA ASP A 757 5.61 18.83 -6.78
C ASP A 757 5.31 17.34 -7.04
N GLY A 758 4.13 17.07 -7.57
CA GLY A 758 3.66 15.71 -7.83
C GLY A 758 3.17 14.97 -6.59
N TRP A 759 3.13 15.60 -5.41
CA TRP A 759 2.66 14.99 -4.15
C TRP A 759 1.31 15.53 -3.72
N LEU A 760 0.39 14.62 -3.39
CA LEU A 760 -0.75 14.88 -2.53
C LEU A 760 -0.36 14.51 -1.10
N THR A 761 -0.25 15.52 -0.25
CA THR A 761 0.00 15.38 1.18
C THR A 761 -1.31 15.55 1.93
N THR A 762 -1.55 14.68 2.90
CA THR A 762 -2.67 14.82 3.83
C THR A 762 -2.24 14.46 5.25
N GLU A 763 -2.53 15.35 6.20
CA GLU A 763 -2.39 15.08 7.64
C GLU A 763 -3.77 14.89 8.26
N PHE A 764 -3.86 14.02 9.26
CA PHE A 764 -5.10 13.70 9.92
C PHE A 764 -4.90 13.40 11.41
N ARG A 765 -5.93 13.63 12.24
CA ARG A 765 -5.90 13.48 13.71
C ARG A 765 -7.10 12.73 14.27
#